data_AF-A0A875S5L0-F1
#
_entry.id   AF-A0A875S5L0-F1
#
_cell.length_a   1.000
_cell.length_b   1.000
_cell.length_c   1.000
_cell.angle_alpha   90.00
_cell.angle_beta   90.00
_cell.angle_gamma   90.00
#
_symmetry.space_group_name_H-M   'P 1'
#
loop_
_entity.id
_entity.type
_entity.pdbx_description
1 polymer ?
#
loop_
_entity_poly.entity_id
_entity_poly.type
_entity_poly.pdbx_seq_one_letter_code
_entity_poly.pdbx_strand_id
1 'polypeptide(L)'
;MPALKLEKALKAMDYVLDDRPEEAFHLLGDHEEVAISELAYGVCEFLEATLGFEDQTMHHASDILSKVESKAWREKLISEKNKIKASAIYPPGTEFGVAYAEANLLNALLMLMSENFMETAKALIKLRRAYHTLDVMSKSMEKMSHGELTTAAEAVKNLGLDEISHCSSDSVNSTSHFADIPVPLTNRQLEDKKVIIKLESIYRMRKARIGGSHIGNPPVAKALRTHLGDQETTPQIEGKEEQYGDPDIASVDEYIHSGVNLCFGILQVVLSLLPPGLGRVLSIVGFKGSRENGLKMVWKASQERNIHGGIGLLALLVFYDGPFQFTDVDFDVPSISEMKIIEEKRDNTVPSLQSKNITSNEMDCDTDSSDIGSFETAVSLQSTVSSINKIAQEKMDLERKATRGDGEPTILHPGPKLVKTLLHARALFPNSNLWLLQESRMLAGRGRLEEAVKLMDSANKSQMKQVDALMYFDRCMLLVFLHRFERAAEEFISLMKVNSYSHALYMYFAGACYLEAYRMCETGLFLPEDKDGDTHDRVDPKKKEEYKMLAEKCLLEAPKLIGKKKFMARILPFEKFVNRKFKEIIQRKKETQLPLIDCVGTSPIHELAYFWNGYNRMPENCLRLSIKLLGYNASRIIDPELDLVNPKTGKTYSSFAETREQGMIRNTLQSISLRRLGKLEKGMKVLDEGVLCYITESGRADPHDKLFKLSENPWLYPTALYEKALFCWKINGVAGLQDSMDWLKKSQSYGGDDYELSTRVSMKTKAAIDRLEDLDFESSI
;
A
#
# COMPACT_ATOMS: atom_id res chain seq x y z
N MET A 1 -0.72 -33.52 -18.88
CA MET A 1 0.39 -33.11 -17.99
C MET A 1 -0.08 -31.90 -17.19
N PRO A 2 0.11 -31.87 -15.86
CA PRO A 2 -0.25 -30.74 -15.01
C PRO A 2 0.29 -29.39 -15.52
N ALA A 3 1.57 -29.35 -15.93
CA ALA A 3 2.21 -28.13 -16.47
C ALA A 3 1.48 -27.51 -17.68
N LEU A 4 0.91 -28.32 -18.59
CA LEU A 4 0.15 -27.79 -19.73
C LEU A 4 -1.15 -27.10 -19.30
N LYS A 5 -1.85 -27.70 -18.32
CA LYS A 5 -3.09 -27.11 -17.75
C LYS A 5 -2.76 -25.81 -17.02
N LEU A 6 -1.64 -25.78 -16.31
CA LEU A 6 -1.15 -24.61 -15.62
C LEU A 6 -0.77 -23.47 -16.58
N GLU A 7 0.01 -23.73 -17.63
CA GLU A 7 0.36 -22.71 -18.63
C GLU A 7 -0.89 -22.13 -19.34
N LYS A 8 -1.90 -22.96 -19.60
CA LYS A 8 -3.20 -22.51 -20.10
C LYS A 8 -3.88 -21.55 -19.12
N ALA A 9 -3.92 -21.91 -17.84
CA ALA A 9 -4.52 -21.09 -16.78
C ALA A 9 -3.77 -19.77 -16.56
N LEU A 10 -2.43 -19.81 -16.55
CA LEU A 10 -1.58 -18.61 -16.46
C LEU A 10 -1.81 -17.66 -17.64
N LYS A 11 -1.93 -18.19 -18.86
CA LYS A 11 -2.27 -17.39 -20.05
C LYS A 11 -3.64 -16.73 -19.92
N ALA A 12 -4.64 -17.42 -19.36
CA ALA A 12 -5.96 -16.84 -19.15
C ALA A 12 -5.90 -15.64 -18.19
N MET A 13 -5.18 -15.77 -17.08
CA MET A 13 -5.05 -14.68 -16.11
C MET A 13 -4.26 -13.48 -16.67
N ASP A 14 -3.29 -13.72 -17.57
CA ASP A 14 -2.59 -12.63 -18.28
C ASP A 14 -3.50 -11.85 -19.23
N TYR A 15 -4.56 -12.47 -19.80
CA TYR A 15 -5.57 -11.71 -20.54
C TYR A 15 -6.33 -10.74 -19.62
N VAL A 16 -6.69 -11.13 -18.40
CA VAL A 16 -7.32 -10.21 -17.43
C VAL A 16 -6.38 -9.06 -17.07
N LEU A 17 -5.10 -9.34 -16.81
CA LEU A 17 -4.11 -8.29 -16.53
C LEU A 17 -3.89 -7.33 -17.72
N ASP A 18 -4.19 -7.77 -18.95
CA ASP A 18 -4.19 -6.96 -20.17
C ASP A 18 -5.56 -6.36 -20.54
N ASP A 19 -6.52 -6.36 -19.61
CA ASP A 19 -7.88 -5.83 -19.84
C ASP A 19 -8.67 -6.55 -20.95
N ARG A 20 -8.56 -7.88 -20.97
CA ARG A 20 -9.23 -8.80 -21.92
C ARG A 20 -9.92 -9.96 -21.20
N PRO A 21 -10.87 -9.68 -20.29
CA PRO A 21 -11.50 -10.72 -19.46
C PRO A 21 -12.31 -11.73 -20.29
N GLU A 22 -12.93 -11.31 -21.40
CA GLU A 22 -13.73 -12.22 -22.23
C GLU A 22 -12.89 -13.39 -22.79
N GLU A 23 -11.68 -13.09 -23.30
CA GLU A 23 -10.73 -14.09 -23.77
C GLU A 23 -10.25 -15.02 -22.65
N ALA A 24 -10.08 -14.47 -21.44
CA ALA A 24 -9.70 -15.24 -20.26
C ALA A 24 -10.76 -16.29 -19.91
N PHE A 25 -12.02 -15.87 -19.77
CA PHE A 25 -13.12 -16.76 -19.41
C PHE A 25 -13.44 -17.79 -20.49
N HIS A 26 -13.35 -17.41 -21.77
CA HIS A 26 -13.47 -18.36 -22.87
C HIS A 26 -12.37 -19.43 -22.82
N LEU A 27 -11.12 -19.03 -22.52
CA LEU A 27 -10.02 -19.99 -22.37
C LEU A 27 -10.25 -20.92 -21.17
N LEU A 28 -10.86 -20.44 -20.10
CA LEU A 28 -11.20 -21.18 -18.88
C LEU A 28 -12.55 -21.91 -18.94
N GLY A 29 -13.10 -22.16 -20.13
CA GLY A 29 -14.37 -22.90 -20.28
C GLY A 29 -14.38 -24.31 -19.66
N ASP A 30 -13.21 -24.88 -19.35
CA ASP A 30 -13.04 -26.19 -18.69
C ASP A 30 -12.90 -26.11 -17.16
N HIS A 31 -13.15 -24.94 -16.55
CA HIS A 31 -12.95 -24.71 -15.12
C HIS A 31 -13.72 -25.67 -14.21
N GLU A 32 -14.92 -26.10 -14.59
CA GLU A 32 -15.70 -27.07 -13.80
C GLU A 32 -15.04 -28.45 -13.74
N GLU A 33 -14.21 -28.81 -14.71
CA GLU A 33 -13.56 -30.13 -14.80
C GLU A 33 -12.12 -30.12 -14.26
N VAL A 34 -11.42 -28.99 -14.35
CA VAL A 34 -9.98 -28.89 -14.07
C VAL A 34 -9.73 -27.97 -12.87
N ALA A 35 -9.17 -28.52 -11.79
CA ALA A 35 -8.92 -27.77 -10.54
C ALA A 35 -8.10 -26.49 -10.70
N ILE A 36 -7.04 -26.52 -11.51
CA ILE A 36 -6.21 -25.34 -11.77
C ILE A 36 -6.96 -24.30 -12.62
N SER A 37 -7.77 -24.73 -13.59
CA SER A 37 -8.64 -23.83 -14.35
C SER A 37 -9.71 -23.20 -13.45
N GLU A 38 -10.27 -23.94 -12.50
CA GLU A 38 -11.22 -23.41 -11.50
C GLU A 38 -10.59 -22.36 -10.60
N LEU A 39 -9.37 -22.60 -10.13
CA LEU A 39 -8.62 -21.60 -9.38
C LEU A 39 -8.43 -20.34 -10.22
N ALA A 40 -7.92 -20.46 -11.44
CA ALA A 40 -7.70 -19.31 -12.31
C ALA A 40 -8.99 -18.54 -12.60
N TYR A 41 -10.10 -19.26 -12.81
CA TYR A 41 -11.42 -18.64 -12.96
C TYR A 41 -11.81 -17.87 -11.69
N GLY A 42 -11.65 -18.49 -10.52
CA GLY A 42 -11.90 -17.84 -9.22
C GLY A 42 -11.00 -16.63 -8.95
N VAL A 43 -9.73 -16.64 -9.39
CA VAL A 43 -8.82 -15.50 -9.31
C VAL A 43 -9.29 -14.36 -10.22
N CYS A 44 -9.73 -14.66 -11.44
CA CYS A 44 -10.27 -13.64 -12.37
C CYS A 44 -11.53 -12.97 -11.80
N GLU A 45 -12.48 -13.76 -11.32
CA GLU A 45 -13.70 -13.27 -10.65
C GLU A 45 -13.38 -12.47 -9.38
N PHE A 46 -12.40 -12.92 -8.60
CA PHE A 46 -11.94 -12.18 -7.42
C PHE A 46 -11.37 -10.81 -7.80
N LEU A 47 -10.56 -10.71 -8.85
CA LEU A 47 -10.01 -9.42 -9.31
C LEU A 47 -11.12 -8.48 -9.78
N GLU A 48 -12.08 -8.98 -10.56
CA GLU A 48 -13.23 -8.17 -10.99
C GLU A 48 -14.09 -7.71 -9.80
N ALA A 49 -14.38 -8.60 -8.86
CA ALA A 49 -15.19 -8.31 -7.68
C ALA A 49 -14.50 -7.30 -6.75
N THR A 50 -13.20 -7.44 -6.51
CA THR A 50 -12.44 -6.55 -5.62
C THR A 50 -12.18 -5.17 -6.20
N LEU A 51 -12.12 -5.03 -7.53
CA LEU A 51 -12.05 -3.71 -8.18
C LEU A 51 -13.40 -2.99 -8.16
N GLY A 52 -14.52 -3.71 -8.21
CA GLY A 52 -15.87 -3.14 -8.27
C GLY A 52 -16.56 -2.93 -6.92
N PHE A 53 -16.21 -3.72 -5.91
CA PHE A 53 -16.91 -3.79 -4.61
C PHE A 53 -18.43 -4.00 -4.74
N GLU A 54 -18.88 -4.70 -5.78
CA GLU A 54 -20.30 -4.97 -5.99
C GLU A 54 -20.71 -6.25 -5.26
N ASP A 55 -21.70 -6.15 -4.38
CA ASP A 55 -22.14 -7.23 -3.48
C ASP A 55 -22.41 -8.57 -4.20
N GLN A 56 -23.11 -8.51 -5.34
CA GLN A 56 -23.41 -9.70 -6.15
C GLN A 56 -22.15 -10.37 -6.71
N THR A 57 -21.20 -9.56 -7.20
CA THR A 57 -19.92 -10.07 -7.74
C THR A 57 -19.05 -10.66 -6.64
N MET A 58 -19.05 -10.06 -5.44
CA MET A 58 -18.31 -10.59 -4.28
C MET A 58 -18.88 -11.93 -3.82
N HIS A 59 -20.21 -12.07 -3.77
CA HIS A 59 -20.87 -13.33 -3.46
C HIS A 59 -20.56 -14.42 -4.50
N HIS A 60 -20.65 -14.07 -5.79
CA HIS A 60 -20.31 -15.01 -6.88
C HIS A 60 -18.86 -15.50 -6.78
N ALA A 61 -17.90 -14.59 -6.62
CA ALA A 61 -16.49 -14.95 -6.47
C ALA A 61 -16.24 -15.84 -5.23
N SER A 62 -16.91 -15.56 -4.10
CA SER A 62 -16.85 -16.37 -2.87
C SER A 62 -17.36 -17.80 -3.09
N ASP A 63 -18.45 -17.97 -3.83
CA ASP A 63 -19.01 -19.28 -4.15
C ASP A 63 -18.06 -20.11 -5.02
N ILE A 64 -17.47 -19.49 -6.04
CA ILE A 64 -16.45 -20.14 -6.88
C ILE A 64 -15.24 -20.55 -6.07
N LEU A 65 -14.67 -19.64 -5.26
CA LEU A 65 -13.49 -19.95 -4.45
C LEU A 65 -13.75 -21.07 -3.43
N SER A 66 -14.98 -21.17 -2.91
CA SER A 66 -15.38 -22.28 -2.04
C SER A 66 -15.37 -23.64 -2.77
N LYS A 67 -15.72 -23.67 -4.06
CA LYS A 67 -15.60 -24.87 -4.91
C LYS A 67 -14.13 -25.21 -5.15
N VAL A 68 -13.31 -24.20 -5.45
CA VAL A 68 -11.85 -24.34 -5.64
C VAL A 68 -11.20 -24.98 -4.41
N GLU A 69 -11.52 -24.51 -3.21
CA GLU A 69 -10.98 -25.09 -1.96
C GLU A 69 -11.24 -26.60 -1.88
N SER A 70 -12.48 -27.01 -2.16
CA SER A 70 -12.91 -28.41 -2.09
C SER A 70 -12.23 -29.26 -3.18
N LYS A 71 -12.10 -28.70 -4.39
CA LYS A 71 -11.51 -29.41 -5.53
C LYS A 71 -9.98 -29.53 -5.41
N ALA A 72 -9.30 -28.44 -5.06
CA ALA A 72 -7.85 -28.43 -4.82
C ALA A 72 -7.47 -29.39 -3.69
N TRP A 73 -8.22 -29.40 -2.59
CA TRP A 73 -7.98 -30.35 -1.50
C TRP A 73 -8.12 -31.81 -1.95
N ARG A 74 -9.14 -32.12 -2.77
CA ARG A 74 -9.33 -33.47 -3.31
C ARG A 74 -8.19 -33.89 -4.23
N GLU A 75 -7.78 -33.02 -5.16
CA GLU A 75 -6.67 -33.30 -6.10
C GLU A 75 -5.33 -33.47 -5.38
N LYS A 76 -5.09 -32.68 -4.32
CA LYS A 76 -3.94 -32.86 -3.42
C LYS A 76 -3.89 -34.28 -2.86
N LEU A 77 -4.98 -34.74 -2.23
CA LEU A 77 -5.05 -36.08 -1.64
C LEU A 77 -4.91 -37.20 -2.70
N ILE A 78 -5.50 -37.02 -3.88
CA ILE A 78 -5.37 -37.97 -4.99
C ILE A 78 -3.92 -38.06 -5.45
N SER A 79 -3.23 -36.92 -5.58
CA SER A 79 -1.84 -36.85 -6.02
C SER A 79 -0.90 -37.49 -5.00
N GLU A 80 -1.11 -37.23 -3.71
CA GLU A 80 -0.38 -37.85 -2.61
C GLU A 80 -0.59 -39.38 -2.58
N LYS A 81 -1.84 -39.83 -2.59
CA LYS A 81 -2.21 -41.26 -2.54
C LYS A 81 -1.63 -42.05 -3.72
N ASN A 82 -1.70 -41.48 -4.92
CA ASN A 82 -1.24 -42.14 -6.14
C ASN A 82 0.22 -41.83 -6.49
N LYS A 83 0.94 -41.07 -5.63
CA LYS A 83 2.33 -40.65 -5.82
C LYS A 83 2.57 -39.95 -7.18
N ILE A 84 1.61 -39.14 -7.63
CA ILE A 84 1.68 -38.42 -8.92
C ILE A 84 2.61 -37.21 -8.76
N LYS A 85 3.80 -37.29 -9.34
CA LYS A 85 4.79 -36.20 -9.30
C LYS A 85 4.53 -35.17 -10.39
N ALA A 86 4.36 -33.91 -9.99
CA ALA A 86 4.29 -32.75 -10.88
C ALA A 86 5.59 -31.92 -10.87
N SER A 87 6.43 -32.09 -9.85
CA SER A 87 7.71 -31.40 -9.65
C SER A 87 8.83 -32.42 -9.38
N ALA A 88 10.06 -32.05 -9.76
CA ALA A 88 11.26 -32.80 -9.38
C ALA A 88 11.71 -32.50 -7.93
N ILE A 89 11.32 -31.33 -7.40
CA ILE A 89 11.77 -30.76 -6.13
C ILE A 89 10.73 -31.04 -5.04
N TYR A 90 9.45 -30.83 -5.36
CA TYR A 90 8.36 -30.86 -4.39
C TYR A 90 7.63 -32.22 -4.34
N PRO A 91 7.08 -32.60 -3.18
CA PRO A 91 6.30 -33.82 -3.05
C PRO A 91 5.00 -33.75 -3.89
N PRO A 92 4.45 -34.92 -4.27
CA PRO A 92 3.16 -35.01 -4.98
C PRO A 92 2.05 -34.16 -4.35
N GLY A 93 1.35 -33.35 -5.15
CA GLY A 93 0.20 -32.56 -4.71
C GLY A 93 0.52 -31.20 -4.10
N THR A 94 1.79 -30.78 -4.04
CA THR A 94 2.19 -29.46 -3.50
C THR A 94 1.52 -28.30 -4.24
N GLU A 95 1.41 -28.38 -5.56
CA GLU A 95 0.74 -27.39 -6.41
C GLU A 95 -0.73 -27.17 -6.03
N PHE A 96 -1.42 -28.26 -5.65
CA PHE A 96 -2.80 -28.19 -5.18
C PHE A 96 -2.89 -27.71 -3.72
N GLY A 97 -1.84 -27.90 -2.92
CA GLY A 97 -1.71 -27.29 -1.61
C GLY A 97 -1.59 -25.76 -1.68
N VAL A 98 -0.82 -25.25 -2.65
CA VAL A 98 -0.73 -23.81 -2.94
C VAL A 98 -2.09 -23.28 -3.39
N ALA A 99 -2.73 -23.95 -4.37
CA ALA A 99 -4.07 -23.60 -4.83
C ALA A 99 -5.12 -23.57 -3.70
N TYR A 100 -5.04 -24.53 -2.77
CA TYR A 100 -5.90 -24.57 -1.60
C TYR A 100 -5.67 -23.40 -0.66
N ALA A 101 -4.40 -23.07 -0.36
CA ALA A 101 -4.05 -21.94 0.50
C ALA A 101 -4.47 -20.60 -0.13
N GLU A 102 -4.24 -20.42 -1.42
CA GLU A 102 -4.65 -19.25 -2.18
C GLU A 102 -6.17 -19.09 -2.16
N ALA A 103 -6.93 -20.14 -2.47
CA ALA A 103 -8.40 -20.09 -2.44
C ALA A 103 -8.94 -19.72 -1.05
N ASN A 104 -8.37 -20.30 0.04
CA ASN A 104 -8.75 -19.93 1.40
C ASN A 104 -8.45 -18.45 1.69
N LEU A 105 -7.30 -17.95 1.24
CA LEU A 105 -6.90 -16.56 1.45
C LEU A 105 -7.82 -15.59 0.71
N LEU A 106 -8.03 -15.78 -0.59
CA LEU A 106 -8.90 -14.93 -1.42
C LEU A 106 -10.34 -14.96 -0.90
N ASN A 107 -10.86 -16.14 -0.56
CA ASN A 107 -12.21 -16.27 -0.03
C ASN A 107 -12.35 -15.60 1.34
N ALA A 108 -11.36 -15.76 2.22
CA ALA A 108 -11.37 -15.06 3.50
C ALA A 108 -11.38 -13.53 3.34
N LEU A 109 -10.66 -12.99 2.34
CA LEU A 109 -10.69 -11.56 2.04
C LEU A 109 -12.10 -11.11 1.61
N LEU A 110 -12.77 -11.84 0.73
CA LEU A 110 -14.17 -11.54 0.35
C LEU A 110 -15.11 -11.61 1.56
N MET A 111 -14.97 -12.64 2.41
CA MET A 111 -15.81 -12.83 3.59
C MET A 111 -15.56 -11.76 4.66
N LEU A 112 -14.34 -11.28 4.84
CA LEU A 112 -14.04 -10.14 5.73
C LEU A 112 -14.65 -8.82 5.22
N MET A 113 -14.89 -8.72 3.92
CA MET A 113 -15.65 -7.60 3.35
C MET A 113 -17.16 -7.77 3.51
N SER A 114 -17.64 -8.92 3.99
CA SER A 114 -19.06 -9.18 4.25
C SER A 114 -19.49 -8.77 5.66
N GLU A 115 -20.76 -8.38 5.80
CA GLU A 115 -21.39 -7.85 7.02
C GLU A 115 -21.64 -8.86 8.13
N ASN A 116 -21.52 -10.13 7.78
CA ASN A 116 -22.04 -11.19 8.60
C ASN A 116 -20.95 -11.61 9.59
N PHE A 117 -21.19 -11.40 10.88
CA PHE A 117 -20.28 -11.82 11.95
C PHE A 117 -19.91 -13.32 11.83
N MET A 118 -20.84 -14.15 11.36
CA MET A 118 -20.57 -15.57 11.10
C MET A 118 -19.59 -15.75 9.93
N GLU A 119 -19.69 -14.95 8.88
CA GLU A 119 -18.74 -14.93 7.77
C GLU A 119 -17.37 -14.41 8.22
N THR A 120 -17.33 -13.37 9.07
CA THR A 120 -16.07 -12.91 9.71
C THR A 120 -15.39 -14.04 10.49
N ALA A 121 -16.15 -14.80 11.29
CA ALA A 121 -15.62 -15.93 12.05
C ALA A 121 -15.09 -17.04 11.13
N LYS A 122 -15.82 -17.38 10.06
CA LYS A 122 -15.36 -18.35 9.05
C LYS A 122 -14.11 -17.83 8.32
N ALA A 123 -14.04 -16.55 8.02
CA ALA A 123 -12.89 -15.92 7.37
C ALA A 123 -11.63 -16.08 8.22
N LEU A 124 -11.73 -15.89 9.55
CA LEU A 124 -10.61 -16.11 10.47
C LEU A 124 -10.12 -17.57 10.45
N ILE A 125 -11.03 -18.54 10.33
CA ILE A 125 -10.68 -19.96 10.21
C ILE A 125 -9.94 -20.22 8.88
N LYS A 126 -10.42 -19.66 7.78
CA LYS A 126 -9.78 -19.78 6.47
C LYS A 126 -8.40 -19.11 6.45
N LEU A 127 -8.25 -17.91 7.02
CA LEU A 127 -6.95 -17.25 7.19
C LEU A 127 -5.98 -18.11 8.00
N ARG A 128 -6.44 -18.74 9.08
CA ARG A 128 -5.63 -19.67 9.87
C ARG A 128 -5.14 -20.87 9.04
N ARG A 129 -6.01 -21.46 8.23
CA ARG A 129 -5.66 -22.58 7.34
C ARG A 129 -4.65 -22.16 6.28
N ALA A 130 -4.88 -21.02 5.63
CA ALA A 130 -3.95 -20.45 4.66
C ALA A 130 -2.58 -20.18 5.30
N TYR A 131 -2.55 -19.48 6.45
CA TYR A 131 -1.32 -19.19 7.19
C TYR A 131 -0.51 -20.45 7.46
N HIS A 132 -1.12 -21.47 8.06
CA HIS A 132 -0.39 -22.68 8.46
C HIS A 132 0.14 -23.45 7.25
N THR A 133 -0.66 -23.55 6.19
CA THR A 133 -0.24 -24.21 4.94
C THR A 133 0.96 -23.48 4.33
N LEU A 134 0.90 -22.15 4.26
CA LEU A 134 1.95 -21.32 3.68
C LEU A 134 3.22 -21.28 4.53
N ASP A 135 3.11 -21.26 5.86
CA ASP A 135 4.25 -21.29 6.78
C ASP A 135 5.07 -22.58 6.62
N VAL A 136 4.39 -23.74 6.54
CA VAL A 136 5.04 -25.03 6.29
C VAL A 136 5.75 -25.05 4.94
N MET A 137 5.09 -24.55 3.89
CA MET A 137 5.68 -24.49 2.55
C MET A 137 6.88 -23.53 2.48
N SER A 138 6.77 -22.34 3.09
CA SER A 138 7.84 -21.35 3.13
C SER A 138 9.09 -21.89 3.82
N LYS A 139 8.93 -22.54 4.99
CA LYS A 139 10.04 -23.19 5.71
C LYS A 139 10.70 -24.30 4.89
N SER A 140 9.90 -25.06 4.15
CA SER A 140 10.40 -26.11 3.24
C SER A 140 11.27 -25.50 2.13
N MET A 141 10.80 -24.40 1.52
CA MET A 141 11.55 -23.66 0.48
C MET A 141 12.86 -23.07 1.02
N GLU A 142 12.87 -22.51 2.22
CA GLU A 142 14.07 -21.94 2.83
C GLU A 142 15.16 -23.00 3.04
N LYS A 143 14.79 -24.14 3.63
CA LYS A 143 15.71 -25.27 3.85
C LYS A 143 16.33 -25.81 2.56
N MET A 144 15.56 -25.84 1.47
CA MET A 144 16.07 -26.24 0.16
C MET A 144 17.07 -25.22 -0.39
N SER A 145 16.83 -23.92 -0.19
CA SER A 145 17.74 -22.88 -0.70
C SER A 145 19.07 -22.80 0.07
N HIS A 146 19.09 -23.20 1.34
CA HIS A 146 20.31 -23.30 2.15
C HIS A 146 21.09 -24.62 1.99
N GLY A 147 20.63 -25.53 1.12
CA GLY A 147 21.31 -26.81 0.90
C GLY A 147 21.26 -27.78 2.08
N GLU A 148 20.45 -27.50 3.11
CA GLU A 148 20.34 -28.29 4.35
C GLU A 148 19.53 -29.59 4.18
N LEU A 149 18.88 -29.79 3.02
CA LEU A 149 18.31 -31.08 2.65
C LEU A 149 18.98 -31.60 1.37
N THR A 150 19.88 -32.55 1.54
CA THR A 150 20.25 -33.46 0.45
C THR A 150 19.20 -34.55 0.33
N THR A 151 18.39 -34.46 -0.73
CA THR A 151 17.36 -35.38 -1.22
C THR A 151 15.95 -35.29 -0.62
N ALA A 152 14.96 -35.45 -1.52
CA ALA A 152 13.52 -35.53 -1.27
C ALA A 152 13.11 -36.58 -0.21
N ALA A 153 14.02 -37.48 0.19
CA ALA A 153 13.80 -38.47 1.23
C ALA A 153 13.68 -37.86 2.65
N GLU A 154 14.38 -36.76 2.95
CA GLU A 154 14.32 -36.13 4.29
C GLU A 154 13.15 -35.15 4.43
N ALA A 155 12.66 -34.57 3.33
CA ALA A 155 11.43 -33.75 3.32
C ALA A 155 10.20 -34.60 3.67
N VAL A 156 10.20 -35.87 3.24
CA VAL A 156 9.17 -36.88 3.58
C VAL A 156 9.21 -37.25 5.06
N LYS A 157 10.40 -37.32 5.67
CA LYS A 157 10.61 -37.63 7.10
C LYS A 157 10.01 -36.55 8.03
N ASN A 158 10.09 -35.28 7.63
CA ASN A 158 9.56 -34.16 8.44
C ASN A 158 8.03 -33.97 8.33
N LEU A 159 7.37 -34.63 7.37
CA LEU A 159 5.92 -34.57 7.17
C LEU A 159 5.17 -35.79 7.74
N GLY A 160 5.87 -36.72 8.40
CA GLY A 160 5.27 -37.84 9.14
C GLY A 160 4.67 -38.95 8.27
N LEU A 161 5.27 -39.23 7.11
CA LEU A 161 4.79 -40.25 6.16
C LEU A 161 5.89 -41.26 5.84
N ASP A 162 6.15 -42.18 6.77
CA ASP A 162 7.07 -43.30 6.57
C ASP A 162 6.37 -44.41 5.77
N GLU A 163 6.74 -44.59 4.49
CA GLU A 163 7.02 -45.93 3.92
C GLU A 163 7.45 -45.86 2.43
N ILE A 164 8.57 -46.55 2.17
CA ILE A 164 9.14 -47.03 0.89
C ILE A 164 10.24 -46.15 0.27
N SER A 165 11.50 -46.49 0.61
CA SER A 165 12.72 -46.10 -0.11
C SER A 165 13.38 -47.35 -0.72
N HIS A 166 13.42 -47.47 -2.05
CA HIS A 166 14.46 -48.19 -2.80
C HIS A 166 14.37 -47.84 -4.29
N CYS A 167 15.28 -47.00 -4.80
CA CYS A 167 15.90 -47.22 -6.11
C CYS A 167 17.12 -46.31 -6.28
N SER A 168 18.21 -46.91 -6.77
CA SER A 168 19.56 -46.36 -6.85
C SER A 168 19.73 -45.39 -8.02
N SER A 169 20.57 -44.38 -7.79
CA SER A 169 21.17 -43.49 -8.77
C SER A 169 22.17 -44.25 -9.63
N ASP A 170 22.02 -44.19 -10.96
CA ASP A 170 23.11 -44.05 -11.93
C ASP A 170 22.56 -44.16 -13.37
N SER A 171 22.45 -43.02 -14.06
CA SER A 171 22.49 -42.81 -15.54
C SER A 171 21.61 -41.64 -16.03
N VAL A 172 21.94 -40.39 -15.64
CA VAL A 172 21.26 -39.19 -16.17
C VAL A 172 22.27 -38.11 -16.58
N ASN A 173 23.13 -38.38 -17.57
CA ASN A 173 24.08 -37.37 -18.06
C ASN A 173 23.86 -36.93 -19.52
N SER A 174 22.68 -37.14 -20.11
CA SER A 174 22.41 -36.65 -21.48
C SER A 174 20.93 -36.53 -21.90
N THR A 175 20.05 -36.00 -21.02
CA THR A 175 18.61 -35.72 -21.29
C THR A 175 18.21 -34.24 -21.08
N SER A 176 19.20 -33.33 -21.10
CA SER A 176 19.15 -31.94 -20.61
C SER A 176 18.48 -30.92 -21.55
N HIS A 177 17.15 -30.92 -21.73
CA HIS A 177 16.47 -29.79 -22.40
C HIS A 177 15.04 -29.42 -21.97
N PHE A 178 14.37 -30.15 -21.07
CA PHE A 178 13.02 -29.80 -20.64
C PHE A 178 12.90 -29.74 -19.10
N ALA A 179 12.76 -28.52 -18.56
CA ALA A 179 12.62 -28.27 -17.13
C ALA A 179 11.35 -28.90 -16.52
N ASP A 180 10.26 -29.00 -17.28
CA ASP A 180 8.95 -29.49 -16.84
C ASP A 180 8.84 -31.02 -16.69
N ILE A 181 9.96 -31.74 -16.69
CA ILE A 181 10.01 -33.18 -16.50
C ILE A 181 10.36 -33.49 -15.04
N PRO A 182 9.38 -33.95 -14.22
CA PRO A 182 9.62 -34.21 -12.80
C PRO A 182 10.40 -35.52 -12.54
N VAL A 183 10.49 -36.41 -13.53
CA VAL A 183 11.19 -37.71 -13.45
C VAL A 183 11.88 -37.98 -14.79
N PRO A 184 13.16 -38.43 -14.81
CA PRO A 184 13.87 -38.75 -16.05
C PRO A 184 13.02 -39.65 -16.96
N LEU A 185 12.85 -39.24 -18.21
CA LEU A 185 12.11 -40.03 -19.19
C LEU A 185 12.84 -41.35 -19.46
N THR A 186 12.10 -42.44 -19.52
CA THR A 186 12.64 -43.71 -20.02
C THR A 186 13.00 -43.60 -21.50
N ASN A 187 13.98 -44.39 -21.98
CA ASN A 187 14.38 -44.38 -23.41
C ASN A 187 13.19 -44.55 -24.36
N ARG A 188 12.19 -45.36 -23.98
CA ARG A 188 10.94 -45.57 -24.74
C ARG A 188 10.03 -44.33 -24.79
N GLN A 189 10.03 -43.50 -23.76
CA GLN A 189 9.25 -42.25 -23.73
C GLN A 189 9.95 -41.12 -24.49
N LEU A 190 11.28 -41.13 -24.55
CA LEU A 190 12.07 -40.21 -25.37
C LEU A 190 11.84 -40.46 -26.87
N GLU A 191 11.54 -41.71 -27.26
CA GLU A 191 11.17 -42.09 -28.62
C GLU A 191 9.68 -41.80 -28.96
N ASP A 192 8.84 -41.50 -27.96
CA ASP A 192 7.43 -41.17 -28.17
C ASP A 192 7.28 -39.72 -28.65
N LYS A 193 7.08 -39.58 -29.97
CA LYS A 193 6.82 -38.29 -30.63
C LYS A 193 5.70 -37.48 -29.95
N LYS A 194 4.65 -38.12 -29.41
CA LYS A 194 3.54 -37.40 -28.75
C LYS A 194 3.96 -36.75 -27.43
N VAL A 195 4.88 -37.36 -26.69
CA VAL A 195 5.42 -36.82 -25.43
C VAL A 195 6.31 -35.62 -25.73
N ILE A 196 7.24 -35.77 -26.68
CA ILE A 196 8.15 -34.69 -27.10
C ILE A 196 7.38 -33.48 -27.63
N ILE A 197 6.38 -33.67 -28.50
CA ILE A 197 5.54 -32.57 -29.01
C ILE A 197 4.86 -31.80 -27.87
N LYS A 198 4.36 -32.49 -26.84
CA LYS A 198 3.72 -31.83 -25.69
C LYS A 198 4.72 -31.07 -24.83
N LEU A 199 5.92 -31.60 -24.63
CA LEU A 199 6.98 -30.93 -23.86
C LEU A 199 7.50 -29.68 -24.59
N GLU A 200 7.72 -29.79 -25.90
CA GLU A 200 8.07 -28.64 -26.74
C GLU A 200 6.98 -27.59 -26.75
N SER A 201 5.70 -28.00 -26.77
CA SER A 201 4.57 -27.09 -26.65
C SER A 201 4.59 -26.33 -25.32
N ILE A 202 4.86 -26.99 -24.19
CA ILE A 202 4.95 -26.34 -22.87
C ILE A 202 6.11 -25.33 -22.84
N TYR A 203 7.30 -25.74 -23.29
CA TYR A 203 8.46 -24.87 -23.36
C TYR A 203 8.19 -23.61 -24.21
N ARG A 204 7.55 -23.78 -25.38
CA ARG A 204 7.18 -22.66 -26.26
C ARG A 204 6.13 -21.75 -25.63
N MET A 205 5.10 -22.32 -24.98
CA MET A 205 4.08 -21.53 -24.28
C MET A 205 4.70 -20.67 -23.19
N ARG A 206 5.57 -21.26 -22.36
CA ARG A 206 6.27 -20.55 -21.30
C ARG A 206 7.21 -19.47 -21.84
N LYS A 207 8.05 -19.79 -22.82
CA LYS A 207 8.97 -18.80 -23.42
C LYS A 207 8.20 -17.62 -24.01
N ALA A 208 7.06 -17.89 -24.66
CA ALA A 208 6.16 -16.85 -25.16
C ALA A 208 5.47 -16.06 -24.03
N ARG A 209 5.16 -16.71 -22.90
CA ARG A 209 4.60 -16.07 -21.70
C ARG A 209 5.62 -15.10 -21.10
N ILE A 210 6.82 -15.59 -20.76
CA ILE A 210 7.93 -14.77 -20.23
C ILE A 210 8.24 -13.59 -21.17
N GLY A 211 8.24 -13.82 -22.49
CA GLY A 211 8.46 -12.76 -23.48
C GLY A 211 7.27 -11.83 -23.75
N GLY A 212 6.08 -12.09 -23.19
CA GLY A 212 4.85 -11.31 -23.38
C GLY A 212 4.04 -11.65 -24.64
N SER A 213 4.61 -12.34 -25.63
CA SER A 213 3.96 -12.57 -26.93
C SER A 213 2.80 -13.57 -26.92
N HIS A 214 2.66 -14.36 -25.86
CA HIS A 214 1.67 -15.45 -25.78
C HIS A 214 0.19 -15.02 -25.87
N ILE A 215 -0.12 -13.75 -25.57
CA ILE A 215 -1.46 -13.15 -25.64
C ILE A 215 -1.65 -12.25 -26.87
N GLY A 216 -0.73 -12.31 -27.83
CA GLY A 216 -0.79 -11.53 -29.08
C GLY A 216 -0.16 -10.13 -29.00
N ASN A 217 0.44 -9.78 -27.86
CA ASN A 217 1.14 -8.52 -27.68
C ASN A 217 2.56 -8.58 -28.30
N PRO A 218 3.18 -7.44 -28.65
CA PRO A 218 4.59 -7.41 -29.04
C PRO A 218 5.49 -7.93 -27.91
N PRO A 219 6.64 -8.56 -28.22
CA PRO A 219 7.59 -8.94 -27.18
C PRO A 219 8.06 -7.74 -26.37
N VAL A 220 8.23 -7.90 -25.06
CA VAL A 220 8.57 -6.80 -24.13
C VAL A 220 9.80 -6.00 -24.57
N ALA A 221 10.85 -6.70 -25.01
CA ALA A 221 12.08 -6.07 -25.49
C ALA A 221 11.85 -5.11 -26.67
N LYS A 222 10.82 -5.34 -27.48
CA LYS A 222 10.42 -4.43 -28.56
C LYS A 222 9.56 -3.28 -28.01
N ALA A 223 8.60 -3.57 -27.13
CA ALA A 223 7.69 -2.58 -26.57
C ALA A 223 8.42 -1.50 -25.74
N LEU A 224 9.37 -1.89 -24.89
CA LEU A 224 10.20 -0.95 -24.12
C LEU A 224 10.96 0.03 -25.02
N ARG A 225 11.48 -0.45 -26.17
CA ARG A 225 12.23 0.37 -27.14
C ARG A 225 11.37 1.33 -27.96
N THR A 226 10.05 1.12 -28.06
CA THR A 226 9.19 1.88 -28.99
C THR A 226 8.13 2.74 -28.32
N HIS A 227 7.62 2.35 -27.14
CA HIS A 227 6.39 2.96 -26.59
C HIS A 227 6.54 3.57 -25.19
N LEU A 228 7.64 3.31 -24.48
CA LEU A 228 7.80 3.72 -23.07
C LEU A 228 8.99 4.68 -22.84
N GLY A 229 9.48 5.33 -23.89
CA GLY A 229 10.34 6.51 -23.76
C GLY A 229 11.81 6.24 -23.44
N ASP A 230 12.38 5.11 -23.86
CA ASP A 230 13.83 4.83 -23.76
C ASP A 230 14.64 5.64 -24.80
N GLN A 231 14.39 6.96 -24.88
CA GLN A 231 15.20 7.91 -25.65
C GLN A 231 16.24 8.55 -24.72
N GLU A 232 17.46 8.01 -24.77
CA GLU A 232 18.78 8.65 -24.60
C GLU A 232 19.10 9.57 -23.40
N THR A 233 18.25 9.73 -22.38
CA THR A 233 18.64 10.44 -21.14
C THR A 233 18.47 9.59 -19.88
N THR A 234 19.15 8.44 -19.83
CA THR A 234 19.47 7.81 -18.55
C THR A 234 20.99 7.91 -18.37
N PRO A 235 21.51 8.42 -17.24
CA PRO A 235 22.89 8.16 -16.88
C PRO A 235 23.09 6.65 -16.95
N GLN A 236 24.16 6.18 -17.60
CA GLN A 236 24.54 4.77 -17.54
C GLN A 236 24.79 4.41 -16.07
N ILE A 237 23.74 3.94 -15.38
CA ILE A 237 23.88 3.31 -14.07
C ILE A 237 24.25 1.87 -14.40
N GLU A 238 25.54 1.57 -14.27
CA GLU A 238 26.10 0.23 -14.32
C GLU A 238 25.35 -0.68 -13.34
N GLY A 239 24.40 -1.49 -13.84
CA GLY A 239 23.62 -2.43 -13.05
C GLY A 239 23.08 -3.54 -13.93
N LYS A 240 23.17 -4.79 -13.47
CA LYS A 240 22.67 -5.98 -14.17
C LYS A 240 21.25 -5.74 -14.71
N GLU A 241 20.99 -6.09 -15.98
CA GLU A 241 19.63 -6.14 -16.50
C GLU A 241 18.78 -7.04 -15.57
N GLU A 242 17.81 -6.45 -14.85
CA GLU A 242 16.83 -7.23 -14.08
C GLU A 242 16.10 -8.19 -15.03
N GLN A 243 16.34 -9.49 -14.82
CA GLN A 243 15.72 -10.58 -15.56
C GLN A 243 14.41 -10.97 -14.87
N TYR A 244 13.28 -10.84 -15.59
CA TYR A 244 11.97 -11.24 -15.11
C TYR A 244 11.61 -12.64 -15.60
N GLY A 245 11.35 -13.55 -14.67
CA GLY A 245 11.13 -14.97 -14.91
C GLY A 245 12.38 -15.72 -15.37
N ASP A 246 12.41 -17.02 -15.06
CA ASP A 246 13.46 -17.93 -15.48
C ASP A 246 12.89 -19.04 -16.38
N PRO A 247 13.26 -19.11 -17.66
CA PRO A 247 12.77 -20.16 -18.57
C PRO A 247 13.26 -21.57 -18.19
N ASP A 248 14.29 -21.69 -17.35
CA ASP A 248 14.91 -22.97 -16.97
C ASP A 248 14.28 -23.57 -15.70
N ILE A 249 13.48 -22.82 -14.94
CA ILE A 249 12.70 -23.33 -13.80
C ILE A 249 11.41 -23.96 -14.33
N ALA A 250 10.95 -25.11 -13.82
CA ALA A 250 9.69 -25.76 -14.24
C ALA A 250 8.42 -24.95 -13.93
N SER A 251 7.31 -25.11 -14.67
CA SER A 251 6.10 -24.26 -14.59
C SER A 251 5.41 -24.42 -13.26
N VAL A 252 5.39 -25.67 -12.79
CA VAL A 252 4.85 -26.05 -11.50
C VAL A 252 5.70 -25.46 -10.38
N ASP A 253 7.03 -25.49 -10.52
CA ASP A 253 7.96 -24.97 -9.49
C ASP A 253 7.90 -23.44 -9.41
N GLU A 254 7.91 -22.77 -10.56
CA GLU A 254 7.69 -21.32 -10.68
C GLU A 254 6.38 -20.91 -10.01
N TYR A 255 5.29 -21.64 -10.27
CA TYR A 255 3.98 -21.41 -9.65
C TYR A 255 4.01 -21.62 -8.13
N ILE A 256 4.63 -22.69 -7.64
CA ILE A 256 4.76 -22.95 -6.19
C ILE A 256 5.56 -21.82 -5.52
N HIS A 257 6.73 -21.48 -6.07
CA HIS A 257 7.60 -20.45 -5.50
C HIS A 257 6.91 -19.10 -5.43
N SER A 258 6.34 -18.67 -6.56
CA SER A 258 5.66 -17.38 -6.68
C SER A 258 4.40 -17.30 -5.83
N GLY A 259 3.60 -18.38 -5.76
CA GLY A 259 2.37 -18.44 -4.98
C GLY A 259 2.62 -18.39 -3.47
N VAL A 260 3.58 -19.17 -2.98
CA VAL A 260 3.97 -19.14 -1.56
C VAL A 260 4.52 -17.76 -1.18
N ASN A 261 5.43 -17.21 -1.99
CA ASN A 261 6.01 -15.89 -1.76
C ASN A 261 4.94 -14.78 -1.76
N LEU A 262 4.01 -14.80 -2.71
CA LEU A 262 2.94 -13.82 -2.78
C LEU A 262 1.98 -13.94 -1.59
N CYS A 263 1.35 -15.11 -1.43
CA CYS A 263 0.26 -15.28 -0.47
C CYS A 263 0.75 -15.11 0.96
N PHE A 264 1.91 -15.70 1.29
CA PHE A 264 2.47 -15.53 2.64
C PHE A 264 3.02 -14.12 2.83
N GLY A 265 3.66 -13.55 1.80
CA GLY A 265 4.18 -12.19 1.85
C GLY A 265 3.09 -11.16 2.16
N ILE A 266 1.97 -11.19 1.42
CA ILE A 266 0.81 -10.31 1.67
C ILE A 266 0.25 -10.54 3.08
N LEU A 267 0.11 -11.80 3.51
CA LEU A 267 -0.40 -12.13 4.83
C LEU A 267 0.48 -11.55 5.94
N GLN A 268 1.80 -11.63 5.80
CA GLN A 268 2.78 -11.06 6.73
C GLN A 268 2.68 -9.53 6.79
N VAL A 269 2.56 -8.85 5.64
CA VAL A 269 2.37 -7.40 5.57
C VAL A 269 1.05 -6.99 6.22
N VAL A 270 -0.07 -7.61 5.86
CA VAL A 270 -1.39 -7.28 6.39
C VAL A 270 -1.43 -7.49 7.91
N LEU A 271 -0.92 -8.62 8.42
CA LEU A 271 -0.87 -8.90 9.84
C LEU A 271 -0.05 -7.85 10.62
N SER A 272 1.01 -7.30 10.01
CA SER A 272 1.80 -6.23 10.62
C SER A 272 1.09 -4.87 10.67
N LEU A 273 0.06 -4.65 9.85
CA LEU A 273 -0.68 -3.38 9.76
C LEU A 273 -2.00 -3.38 10.55
N LEU A 274 -2.42 -4.53 11.10
CA LEU A 274 -3.70 -4.64 11.82
C LEU A 274 -3.69 -3.83 13.12
N PRO A 275 -4.76 -3.08 13.47
CA PRO A 275 -4.89 -2.38 14.75
C PRO A 275 -4.71 -3.30 15.97
N PRO A 276 -4.33 -2.79 17.17
CA PRO A 276 -3.95 -3.64 18.31
C PRO A 276 -5.11 -4.51 18.83
N GLY A 277 -6.35 -4.01 18.77
CA GLY A 277 -7.54 -4.78 19.15
C GLY A 277 -7.74 -6.05 18.31
N LEU A 278 -7.59 -5.94 16.98
CA LEU A 278 -7.68 -7.07 16.04
C LEU A 278 -6.42 -7.94 16.08
N GLY A 279 -5.25 -7.31 16.21
CA GLY A 279 -3.96 -8.00 16.34
C GLY A 279 -3.88 -8.88 17.58
N ARG A 280 -4.43 -8.46 18.72
CA ARG A 280 -4.47 -9.26 19.96
C ARG A 280 -5.18 -10.60 19.75
N VAL A 281 -6.33 -10.59 19.09
CA VAL A 281 -7.12 -11.81 18.80
C VAL A 281 -6.33 -12.81 17.94
N LEU A 282 -5.58 -12.32 16.96
CA LEU A 282 -4.75 -13.16 16.09
C LEU A 282 -3.43 -13.58 16.75
N SER A 283 -2.84 -12.74 17.59
CA SER A 283 -1.61 -13.03 18.33
C SER A 283 -1.79 -14.10 19.40
N ILE A 284 -2.98 -14.18 20.03
CA ILE A 284 -3.36 -15.25 20.98
C ILE A 284 -3.31 -16.63 20.30
N VAL A 285 -3.44 -16.67 18.98
CA VAL A 285 -3.38 -17.89 18.16
C VAL A 285 -1.94 -18.16 17.64
N GLY A 286 -0.98 -17.29 17.94
CA GLY A 286 0.42 -17.43 17.55
C GLY A 286 0.79 -16.76 16.22
N PHE A 287 -0.07 -15.92 15.65
CA PHE A 287 0.26 -15.18 14.41
C PHE A 287 0.99 -13.88 14.71
N LYS A 288 2.23 -13.75 14.23
CA LYS A 288 2.99 -12.50 14.22
C LYS A 288 3.40 -12.19 12.78
N GLY A 289 2.93 -11.04 12.28
CA GLY A 289 3.29 -10.56 10.95
C GLY A 289 4.63 -9.81 10.97
N SER A 290 5.45 -10.00 9.94
CA SER A 290 6.63 -9.17 9.68
C SER A 290 6.45 -8.41 8.36
N ARG A 291 6.34 -7.08 8.46
CA ARG A 291 6.22 -6.19 7.29
C ARG A 291 7.39 -6.39 6.33
N GLU A 292 8.61 -6.39 6.86
CA GLU A 292 9.83 -6.44 6.05
C GLU A 292 9.97 -7.79 5.34
N ASN A 293 9.84 -8.90 6.08
CA ASN A 293 9.88 -10.24 5.47
C ASN A 293 8.74 -10.42 4.47
N GLY A 294 7.55 -9.92 4.81
CA GLY A 294 6.42 -9.89 3.90
C GLY A 294 6.75 -9.16 2.59
N LEU A 295 7.28 -7.94 2.65
CA LEU A 295 7.70 -7.18 1.47
C LEU A 295 8.83 -7.88 0.69
N LYS A 296 9.80 -8.53 1.35
CA LYS A 296 10.86 -9.31 0.67
C LYS A 296 10.25 -10.44 -0.16
N MET A 297 9.29 -11.16 0.41
CA MET A 297 8.59 -12.25 -0.28
C MET A 297 7.75 -11.73 -1.44
N VAL A 298 6.99 -10.66 -1.26
CA VAL A 298 6.22 -10.06 -2.36
C VAL A 298 7.14 -9.53 -3.47
N TRP A 299 8.29 -8.93 -3.14
CA TRP A 299 9.30 -8.55 -4.11
C TRP A 299 9.90 -9.74 -4.86
N LYS A 300 10.11 -10.89 -4.22
CA LYS A 300 10.53 -12.11 -4.91
C LYS A 300 9.46 -12.59 -5.88
N ALA A 301 8.19 -12.62 -5.44
CA ALA A 301 7.08 -12.99 -6.30
C ALA A 301 6.94 -12.05 -7.51
N SER A 302 7.12 -10.73 -7.34
CA SER A 302 6.99 -9.75 -8.42
C SER A 302 8.06 -9.84 -9.51
N GLN A 303 9.15 -10.57 -9.29
CA GLN A 303 10.14 -10.86 -10.33
C GLN A 303 9.73 -12.02 -11.23
N GLU A 304 8.79 -12.84 -10.80
CA GLU A 304 8.30 -13.97 -11.59
C GLU A 304 7.35 -13.45 -12.67
N ARG A 305 7.47 -13.97 -13.90
CA ARG A 305 6.46 -13.69 -14.92
C ARG A 305 5.27 -14.59 -14.64
N ASN A 306 4.50 -14.23 -13.62
CA ASN A 306 3.32 -14.85 -13.04
C ASN A 306 2.01 -14.05 -13.01
N ILE A 307 0.86 -14.70 -12.79
CA ILE A 307 -0.26 -14.00 -12.15
C ILE A 307 0.16 -13.53 -10.74
N HIS A 308 0.93 -14.34 -10.01
CA HIS A 308 1.38 -13.97 -8.68
C HIS A 308 2.38 -12.82 -8.74
N GLY A 309 3.20 -12.76 -9.78
CA GLY A 309 4.09 -11.62 -10.01
C GLY A 309 3.33 -10.33 -10.32
N GLY A 310 2.29 -10.41 -11.16
CA GLY A 310 1.39 -9.29 -11.43
C GLY A 310 0.65 -8.80 -10.16
N ILE A 311 0.01 -9.71 -9.42
CA ILE A 311 -0.68 -9.37 -8.16
C ILE A 311 0.32 -8.87 -7.11
N GLY A 312 1.51 -9.46 -7.04
CA GLY A 312 2.58 -9.03 -6.15
C GLY A 312 3.02 -7.60 -6.45
N LEU A 313 3.22 -7.26 -7.73
CA LEU A 313 3.52 -5.90 -8.14
C LEU A 313 2.36 -4.94 -7.81
N LEU A 314 1.10 -5.31 -8.06
CA LEU A 314 -0.05 -4.50 -7.67
C LEU A 314 -0.10 -4.27 -6.15
N ALA A 315 0.20 -5.30 -5.34
CA ALA A 315 0.26 -5.18 -3.89
C ALA A 315 1.38 -4.24 -3.43
N LEU A 316 2.57 -4.31 -4.05
CA LEU A 316 3.66 -3.38 -3.79
C LEU A 316 3.28 -1.95 -4.18
N LEU A 317 2.64 -1.75 -5.34
CA LEU A 317 2.20 -0.43 -5.79
C LEU A 317 1.14 0.17 -4.87
N VAL A 318 0.19 -0.64 -4.38
CA VAL A 318 -0.77 -0.21 -3.35
C VAL A 318 -0.06 0.14 -2.04
N PHE A 319 0.97 -0.61 -1.66
CA PHE A 319 1.71 -0.37 -0.43
C PHE A 319 2.54 0.92 -0.49
N TYR A 320 3.27 1.17 -1.58
CA TYR A 320 4.15 2.35 -1.71
C TYR A 320 3.43 3.60 -2.25
N ASP A 321 2.64 3.46 -3.33
CA ASP A 321 2.06 4.57 -4.10
C ASP A 321 0.52 4.62 -4.03
N GLY A 322 -0.09 3.71 -3.25
CA GLY A 322 -1.54 3.60 -3.14
C GLY A 322 -2.22 4.88 -2.64
N PRO A 323 -3.55 5.01 -2.83
CA PRO A 323 -4.31 6.19 -2.44
C PRO A 323 -4.29 6.46 -0.92
N PHE A 324 -3.95 5.45 -0.12
CA PHE A 324 -3.78 5.56 1.33
C PHE A 324 -2.33 5.25 1.68
N GLN A 325 -1.73 6.14 2.46
CA GLN A 325 -0.39 5.94 3.00
C GLN A 325 -0.51 5.29 4.38
N PHE A 326 0.08 4.10 4.54
CA PHE A 326 -0.01 3.32 5.79
C PHE A 326 0.90 3.85 6.90
N THR A 327 2.00 4.52 6.55
CA THR A 327 2.87 5.25 7.47
C THR A 327 3.56 6.39 6.73
N ASP A 328 3.81 7.50 7.42
CA ASP A 328 4.67 8.55 6.88
C ASP A 328 6.12 8.02 6.79
N VAL A 329 6.75 8.26 5.63
CA VAL A 329 8.13 7.82 5.32
C VAL A 329 9.12 8.27 6.39
N ASP A 330 8.86 9.40 7.03
CA ASP A 330 9.71 9.90 8.10
C ASP A 330 9.83 8.91 9.27
N PHE A 331 8.81 8.10 9.58
CA PHE A 331 8.83 7.10 10.65
C PHE A 331 9.27 5.69 10.20
N ASP A 332 9.67 5.52 8.95
CA ASP A 332 10.18 4.24 8.44
C ASP A 332 11.63 3.99 8.89
N VAL A 333 11.78 3.70 10.18
CA VAL A 333 13.05 3.32 10.81
C VAL A 333 13.26 1.80 10.79
N PRO A 334 14.53 1.33 10.76
CA PRO A 334 14.88 -0.09 10.85
C PRO A 334 14.55 -0.69 12.22
N SER A 335 14.30 -1.99 12.27
CA SER A 335 14.14 -2.73 13.54
C SER A 335 15.48 -3.06 14.19
N ILE A 336 15.50 -3.36 15.50
CA ILE A 336 16.75 -3.80 16.20
C ILE A 336 17.33 -5.06 15.58
N SER A 337 16.49 -6.03 15.22
CA SER A 337 16.95 -7.26 14.58
C SER A 337 17.71 -6.98 13.29
N GLU A 338 17.26 -5.99 12.52
CA GLU A 338 17.95 -5.54 11.31
C GLU A 338 19.27 -4.86 11.64
N MET A 339 19.30 -4.01 12.69
CA MET A 339 20.53 -3.35 13.13
C MET A 339 21.62 -4.37 13.53
N LYS A 340 21.24 -5.42 14.27
CA LYS A 340 22.15 -6.52 14.65
C LYS A 340 22.68 -7.32 13.46
N ILE A 341 21.81 -7.67 12.50
CA ILE A 341 22.24 -8.37 11.27
C ILE A 341 23.21 -7.52 10.44
N ILE A 342 23.02 -6.19 10.43
CA ILE A 342 23.93 -5.28 9.73
C ILE A 342 25.30 -5.24 10.42
N GLU A 343 25.32 -5.20 11.74
CA GLU A 343 26.54 -5.24 12.55
C GLU A 343 27.32 -6.56 12.32
N GLU A 344 26.63 -7.70 12.40
CA GLU A 344 27.22 -9.02 12.14
C GLU A 344 27.78 -9.15 10.71
N LYS A 345 27.12 -8.57 9.70
CA LYS A 345 27.64 -8.55 8.33
C LYS A 345 28.88 -7.67 8.16
N ARG A 346 29.00 -6.59 8.95
CA ARG A 346 30.18 -5.70 8.95
C ARG A 346 31.38 -6.37 9.62
N ASP A 347 31.18 -7.02 10.75
CA ASP A 347 32.26 -7.75 11.44
C ASP A 347 32.82 -8.90 10.59
N ASN A 348 31.99 -9.51 9.75
CA ASN A 348 32.41 -10.53 8.79
C ASN A 348 33.09 -9.98 7.52
N THR A 349 33.14 -8.65 7.30
CA THR A 349 33.77 -8.02 6.12
C THR A 349 35.06 -7.24 6.43
N VAL A 350 35.46 -7.12 7.70
CA VAL A 350 36.74 -6.53 8.11
C VAL A 350 37.74 -7.65 8.48
N PRO A 351 38.91 -7.78 7.82
CA PRO A 351 39.92 -8.72 8.26
C PRO A 351 40.45 -8.30 9.63
N SER A 352 40.38 -9.20 10.61
CA SER A 352 40.84 -8.96 11.97
C SER A 352 42.31 -8.57 12.00
N LEU A 353 42.59 -7.30 12.34
CA LEU A 353 43.92 -6.87 12.75
C LEU A 353 44.23 -7.54 14.09
N GLN A 354 45.08 -8.57 14.03
CA GLN A 354 45.65 -9.24 15.20
C GLN A 354 46.20 -8.20 16.18
N SER A 355 45.61 -8.12 17.37
CA SER A 355 46.18 -7.40 18.49
C SER A 355 47.51 -8.06 18.87
N LYS A 356 48.60 -7.32 18.74
CA LYS A 356 49.93 -7.75 19.19
C LYS A 356 49.90 -7.91 20.71
N ASN A 357 50.31 -9.10 21.14
CA ASN A 357 50.71 -9.43 22.50
C ASN A 357 51.62 -8.33 23.08
N ILE A 358 51.17 -7.65 24.13
CA ILE A 358 52.04 -6.97 25.08
C ILE A 358 51.96 -7.76 26.38
N THR A 359 53.01 -8.52 26.63
CA THR A 359 53.31 -9.15 27.92
C THR A 359 53.76 -8.10 28.92
N SER A 360 53.16 -8.05 30.10
CA SER A 360 53.76 -7.43 31.28
C SER A 360 53.46 -8.26 32.52
N ASN A 361 54.52 -8.85 33.07
CA ASN A 361 54.59 -9.45 34.40
C ASN A 361 54.42 -8.39 35.49
N GLU A 362 53.84 -8.85 36.62
CA GLU A 362 54.05 -8.43 38.02
C GLU A 362 53.89 -6.94 38.40
N MET A 363 52.86 -6.64 39.22
CA MET A 363 53.06 -6.29 40.64
C MET A 363 51.70 -6.15 41.36
N ASP A 364 51.58 -6.82 42.51
CA ASP A 364 50.46 -6.72 43.45
C ASP A 364 50.29 -5.32 44.05
N CYS A 365 49.05 -4.84 44.12
CA CYS A 365 48.56 -4.10 45.29
C CYS A 365 47.02 -4.14 45.38
N ASP A 366 46.54 -4.74 46.47
CA ASP A 366 45.14 -4.80 46.88
C ASP A 366 44.52 -3.41 47.02
N THR A 367 43.41 -3.15 46.31
CA THR A 367 42.35 -2.23 46.75
C THR A 367 40.98 -2.72 46.25
N ASP A 368 40.02 -2.73 47.17
CA ASP A 368 38.63 -3.22 47.14
C ASP A 368 37.94 -3.41 45.77
N SER A 369 37.54 -4.67 45.50
CA SER A 369 36.95 -5.15 44.25
C SER A 369 35.41 -5.26 44.26
N SER A 370 34.69 -4.29 44.83
CA SER A 370 33.21 -4.30 44.81
C SER A 370 32.55 -3.25 43.90
N ASP A 371 33.31 -2.36 43.24
CA ASP A 371 32.75 -1.29 42.39
C ASP A 371 33.25 -1.27 40.93
N ILE A 372 34.12 -2.22 40.53
CA ILE A 372 34.66 -2.26 39.15
C ILE A 372 33.69 -2.99 38.20
N GLY A 373 32.98 -4.02 38.68
CA GLY A 373 32.03 -4.79 37.87
C GLY A 373 30.77 -4.01 37.47
N SER A 374 30.32 -3.05 38.29
CA SER A 374 29.20 -2.15 37.96
C SER A 374 29.62 -1.09 36.94
N PHE A 375 30.85 -0.57 37.04
CA PHE A 375 31.37 0.43 36.12
C PHE A 375 31.72 -0.14 34.73
N GLU A 376 32.36 -1.32 34.64
CA GLU A 376 32.63 -1.98 33.35
C GLU A 376 31.34 -2.40 32.63
N THR A 377 30.34 -2.86 33.36
CA THR A 377 29.02 -3.21 32.79
C THR A 377 28.28 -1.96 32.30
N ALA A 378 28.31 -0.87 33.05
CA ALA A 378 27.70 0.41 32.64
C ALA A 378 28.42 1.03 31.43
N VAL A 379 29.75 0.99 31.37
CA VAL A 379 30.53 1.48 30.22
C VAL A 379 30.30 0.60 28.98
N SER A 380 30.19 -0.72 29.14
CA SER A 380 29.85 -1.66 28.06
C SER A 380 28.43 -1.41 27.51
N LEU A 381 27.44 -1.26 28.39
CA LEU A 381 26.05 -0.91 28.02
C LEU A 381 26.00 0.45 27.31
N GLN A 382 26.66 1.47 27.85
CA GLN A 382 26.68 2.80 27.26
C GLN A 382 27.39 2.84 25.90
N SER A 383 28.45 2.03 25.72
CA SER A 383 29.12 1.86 24.43
C SER A 383 28.25 1.12 23.40
N THR A 384 27.43 0.17 23.84
CA THR A 384 26.50 -0.59 23.01
C THR A 384 25.33 0.29 22.56
N VAL A 385 24.70 1.04 23.48
CA VAL A 385 23.64 2.02 23.18
C VAL A 385 24.14 3.13 22.25
N SER A 386 25.37 3.63 22.46
CA SER A 386 25.99 4.60 21.54
C SER A 386 26.23 4.02 20.14
N SER A 387 26.51 2.73 20.02
CA SER A 387 26.74 2.05 18.74
C SER A 387 25.43 1.81 17.99
N ILE A 388 24.38 1.40 18.70
CA ILE A 388 23.03 1.18 18.15
C ILE A 388 22.43 2.50 17.67
N ASN A 389 22.54 3.58 18.45
CA ASN A 389 22.10 4.91 18.02
C ASN A 389 22.82 5.38 16.75
N LYS A 390 24.12 5.10 16.63
CA LYS A 390 24.89 5.41 15.42
C LYS A 390 24.42 4.59 14.22
N ILE A 391 24.16 3.30 14.38
CA ILE A 391 23.65 2.42 13.31
C ILE A 391 22.24 2.85 12.89
N ALA A 392 21.35 3.15 13.84
CA ALA A 392 20.02 3.68 13.58
C ALA A 392 20.11 4.97 12.75
N GLN A 393 20.99 5.89 13.13
CA GLN A 393 21.22 7.13 12.41
C GLN A 393 21.74 6.89 10.98
N GLU A 394 22.74 6.02 10.79
CA GLU A 394 23.28 5.67 9.48
C GLU A 394 22.22 5.05 8.55
N LYS A 395 21.38 4.16 9.09
CA LYS A 395 20.31 3.52 8.33
C LYS A 395 19.15 4.47 8.05
N MET A 396 18.78 5.33 8.99
CA MET A 396 17.85 6.44 8.73
C MET A 396 18.36 7.37 7.62
N ASP A 397 19.67 7.65 7.59
CA ASP A 397 20.28 8.44 6.53
C ASP A 397 20.28 7.70 5.18
N LEU A 398 20.43 6.37 5.17
CA LEU A 398 20.22 5.55 3.96
C LEU A 398 18.78 5.63 3.45
N GLU A 399 17.79 5.42 4.32
CA GLU A 399 16.37 5.52 3.95
C GLU A 399 16.01 6.94 3.48
N ARG A 400 16.56 7.97 4.13
CA ARG A 400 16.39 9.38 3.74
C ARG A 400 16.99 9.67 2.37
N LYS A 401 18.20 9.16 2.07
CA LYS A 401 18.83 9.30 0.75
C LYS A 401 18.02 8.58 -0.33
N ALA A 402 17.58 7.35 -0.06
CA ALA A 402 16.72 6.59 -0.97
C ALA A 402 15.39 7.31 -1.24
N THR A 403 14.77 7.89 -0.21
CA THR A 403 13.55 8.71 -0.33
C THR A 403 13.75 9.93 -1.24
N ARG A 404 14.92 10.57 -1.18
CA ARG A 404 15.27 11.73 -2.03
C ARG A 404 15.69 11.33 -3.44
N GLY A 405 15.98 10.05 -3.68
CA GLY A 405 16.54 9.56 -4.94
C GLY A 405 18.07 9.72 -5.05
N ASP A 406 18.75 10.11 -3.97
CA ASP A 406 20.20 10.32 -3.91
C ASP A 406 20.98 9.06 -3.45
N GLY A 407 20.28 7.97 -3.13
CA GLY A 407 20.86 6.73 -2.60
C GLY A 407 20.29 5.47 -3.23
N GLU A 408 20.93 4.34 -2.93
CA GLU A 408 20.50 3.02 -3.42
C GLU A 408 19.07 2.67 -2.96
N PRO A 409 18.27 1.98 -3.80
CA PRO A 409 16.94 1.52 -3.43
C PRO A 409 16.97 0.67 -2.16
N THR A 410 16.08 0.97 -1.23
CA THR A 410 15.87 0.14 -0.04
C THR A 410 14.57 -0.65 -0.19
N ILE A 411 14.29 -1.53 0.78
CA ILE A 411 13.00 -2.24 0.78
C ILE A 411 11.83 -1.30 1.05
N LEU A 412 12.00 -0.26 1.87
CA LEU A 412 10.93 0.69 2.19
C LEU A 412 10.83 1.81 1.16
N HIS A 413 11.93 2.12 0.49
CA HIS A 413 12.03 3.14 -0.55
C HIS A 413 12.64 2.53 -1.83
N PRO A 414 11.87 1.73 -2.58
CA PRO A 414 12.37 1.03 -3.75
C PRO A 414 12.65 1.94 -4.95
N GLY A 415 12.18 3.18 -4.93
CA GLY A 415 12.54 4.23 -5.90
C GLY A 415 12.58 3.74 -7.36
N PRO A 416 13.75 3.74 -8.03
CA PRO A 416 13.92 3.25 -9.41
C PRO A 416 13.48 1.80 -9.67
N LYS A 417 13.67 0.89 -8.70
CA LYS A 417 13.33 -0.53 -8.85
C LYS A 417 11.83 -0.72 -9.10
N LEU A 418 10.99 0.00 -8.35
CA LEU A 418 9.54 -0.04 -8.51
C LEU A 418 9.10 0.55 -9.86
N VAL A 419 9.74 1.64 -10.31
CA VAL A 419 9.50 2.22 -11.64
C VAL A 419 9.75 1.20 -12.73
N LYS A 420 10.95 0.60 -12.71
CA LYS A 420 11.37 -0.33 -13.75
C LYS A 420 10.44 -1.55 -13.83
N THR A 421 10.06 -2.07 -12.67
CA THR A 421 9.12 -3.20 -12.59
C THR A 421 7.72 -2.83 -13.11
N LEU A 422 7.23 -1.63 -12.82
CA LEU A 422 5.95 -1.14 -13.35
C LEU A 422 6.00 -0.88 -14.87
N LEU A 423 7.05 -0.24 -15.37
CA LEU A 423 7.22 0.00 -16.80
C LEU A 423 7.37 -1.33 -17.58
N HIS A 424 8.01 -2.33 -16.97
CA HIS A 424 8.03 -3.68 -17.52
C HIS A 424 6.60 -4.27 -17.63
N ALA A 425 5.77 -4.11 -16.59
CA ALA A 425 4.37 -4.54 -16.65
C ALA A 425 3.55 -3.76 -17.70
N ARG A 426 3.77 -2.44 -17.85
CA ARG A 426 3.16 -1.62 -18.92
C ARG A 426 3.54 -2.12 -20.32
N ALA A 427 4.78 -2.58 -20.49
CA ALA A 427 5.25 -3.14 -21.74
C ALA A 427 4.65 -4.53 -22.04
N LEU A 428 4.43 -5.34 -21.01
CA LEU A 428 3.74 -6.65 -21.10
C LEU A 428 2.26 -6.49 -21.44
N PHE A 429 1.62 -5.50 -20.83
CA PHE A 429 0.18 -5.30 -20.83
C PHE A 429 -0.21 -3.91 -21.37
N PRO A 430 0.07 -3.61 -22.64
CA PRO A 430 -0.11 -2.28 -23.22
C PRO A 430 -1.58 -1.84 -23.32
N ASN A 431 -2.53 -2.78 -23.33
CA ASN A 431 -3.96 -2.46 -23.45
C ASN A 431 -4.61 -2.15 -22.10
N SER A 432 -3.89 -2.39 -21.01
CA SER A 432 -4.47 -2.37 -19.67
C SER A 432 -4.42 -0.99 -19.02
N ASN A 433 -5.62 -0.46 -18.79
CA ASN A 433 -5.82 0.74 -17.98
C ASN A 433 -5.44 0.53 -16.52
N LEU A 434 -5.44 -0.72 -16.02
CA LEU A 434 -5.04 -1.00 -14.64
C LEU A 434 -3.58 -0.59 -14.42
N TRP A 435 -2.68 -0.96 -15.33
CA TRP A 435 -1.27 -0.58 -15.22
C TRP A 435 -1.05 0.90 -15.53
N LEU A 436 -1.78 1.48 -16.47
CA LEU A 436 -1.75 2.93 -16.76
C LEU A 436 -2.14 3.74 -15.52
N LEU A 437 -3.17 3.30 -14.79
CA LEU A 437 -3.58 3.90 -13.53
C LEU A 437 -2.46 3.82 -12.48
N GLN A 438 -1.79 2.67 -12.33
CA GLN A 438 -0.68 2.58 -11.37
C GLN A 438 0.49 3.49 -11.75
N GLU A 439 0.80 3.62 -13.04
CA GLU A 439 1.83 4.55 -13.53
C GLU A 439 1.46 6.00 -13.17
N SER A 440 0.19 6.35 -13.37
CA SER A 440 -0.33 7.67 -13.01
C SER A 440 -0.29 7.92 -11.50
N ARG A 441 -0.58 6.91 -10.66
CA ARG A 441 -0.42 6.99 -9.19
C ARG A 441 1.03 7.21 -8.78
N MET A 442 1.96 6.48 -9.39
CA MET A 442 3.40 6.63 -9.14
C MET A 442 3.89 8.03 -9.53
N LEU A 443 3.43 8.57 -10.66
CA LEU A 443 3.70 9.97 -11.04
C LEU A 443 3.15 10.95 -9.99
N ALA A 444 1.90 10.78 -9.57
CA ALA A 444 1.27 11.63 -8.56
C ALA A 444 1.96 11.55 -7.19
N GLY A 445 2.38 10.36 -6.75
CA GLY A 445 3.15 10.14 -5.51
C GLY A 445 4.48 10.90 -5.49
N ARG A 446 5.03 11.22 -6.67
CA ARG A 446 6.27 11.97 -6.87
C ARG A 446 6.06 13.46 -7.15
N GLY A 447 4.84 13.97 -6.93
CA GLY A 447 4.48 15.35 -7.19
C GLY A 447 4.31 15.72 -8.67
N ARG A 448 4.38 14.74 -9.59
CA ARG A 448 4.19 14.94 -11.05
C ARG A 448 2.70 14.79 -11.42
N LEU A 449 1.84 15.51 -10.69
CA LEU A 449 0.38 15.43 -10.82
C LEU A 449 -0.14 15.79 -12.21
N GLU A 450 0.46 16.79 -12.84
CA GLU A 450 0.10 17.21 -14.20
C GLU A 450 0.30 16.10 -15.23
N GLU A 451 1.46 15.44 -15.16
CA GLU A 451 1.78 14.32 -16.05
C GLU A 451 0.89 13.12 -15.76
N ALA A 452 0.56 12.87 -14.49
CA ALA A 452 -0.39 11.83 -14.11
C ALA A 452 -1.79 12.08 -14.71
N VAL A 453 -2.32 13.30 -14.64
CA VAL A 453 -3.62 13.64 -15.25
C VAL A 453 -3.57 13.51 -16.77
N LYS A 454 -2.53 14.05 -17.43
CA LYS A 454 -2.33 13.91 -18.88
C LYS A 454 -2.27 12.44 -19.31
N LEU A 455 -1.60 11.58 -18.54
CA LEU A 455 -1.55 10.15 -18.80
C LEU A 455 -2.93 9.49 -18.66
N MET A 456 -3.67 9.78 -17.59
CA MET A 456 -5.04 9.28 -17.39
C MET A 456 -6.00 9.75 -18.50
N ASP A 457 -5.81 10.95 -19.03
CA ASP A 457 -6.63 11.49 -20.14
C ASP A 457 -6.32 10.83 -21.49
N SER A 458 -5.16 10.20 -21.64
CA SER A 458 -4.81 9.41 -22.82
C SER A 458 -5.41 7.99 -22.83
N ALA A 459 -6.03 7.57 -21.73
CA ALA A 459 -6.54 6.21 -21.58
C ALA A 459 -7.74 5.95 -22.52
N ASN A 460 -7.74 4.78 -23.15
CA ASN A 460 -8.89 4.29 -23.91
C ASN A 460 -9.95 3.72 -22.95
N LYS A 461 -11.15 3.41 -23.44
CA LYS A 461 -12.17 2.75 -22.62
C LYS A 461 -11.75 1.32 -22.25
N SER A 462 -11.84 0.97 -20.97
CA SER A 462 -11.51 -0.37 -20.47
C SER A 462 -12.62 -1.38 -20.75
N GLN A 463 -12.27 -2.67 -20.92
CA GLN A 463 -13.26 -3.74 -20.90
C GLN A 463 -13.78 -3.97 -19.48
N MET A 464 -12.91 -3.79 -18.48
CA MET A 464 -13.23 -3.80 -17.06
C MET A 464 -13.73 -2.44 -16.56
N LYS A 465 -15.06 -2.25 -16.51
CA LYS A 465 -15.70 -1.00 -16.05
C LYS A 465 -15.24 -0.54 -14.65
N GLN A 466 -14.86 -1.48 -13.80
CA GLN A 466 -14.33 -1.26 -12.46
C GLN A 466 -13.00 -0.49 -12.50
N VAL A 467 -12.14 -0.79 -13.48
CA VAL A 467 -10.87 -0.09 -13.70
C VAL A 467 -11.14 1.33 -14.16
N ASP A 468 -12.06 1.54 -15.11
CA ASP A 468 -12.47 2.88 -15.55
C ASP A 468 -13.04 3.71 -14.39
N ALA A 469 -13.88 3.11 -13.55
CA ALA A 469 -14.44 3.79 -12.37
C ALA A 469 -13.35 4.19 -11.36
N LEU A 470 -12.39 3.30 -11.11
CA LEU A 470 -11.26 3.58 -10.22
C LEU A 470 -10.36 4.69 -10.77
N MET A 471 -10.06 4.64 -12.07
CA MET A 471 -9.27 5.66 -12.76
C MET A 471 -9.96 7.02 -12.75
N TYR A 472 -11.27 7.07 -12.98
CA TYR A 472 -12.06 8.30 -12.91
C TYR A 472 -12.00 8.91 -11.50
N PHE A 473 -12.20 8.10 -10.46
CA PHE A 473 -12.14 8.59 -9.09
C PHE A 473 -10.76 9.14 -8.75
N ASP A 474 -9.70 8.40 -9.08
CA ASP A 474 -8.32 8.84 -8.84
C ASP A 474 -8.02 10.14 -9.58
N ARG A 475 -8.41 10.28 -10.86
CA ARG A 475 -8.26 11.52 -11.62
C ARG A 475 -8.98 12.69 -10.96
N CYS A 476 -10.23 12.49 -10.50
CA CYS A 476 -10.96 13.52 -9.76
C CYS A 476 -10.16 13.99 -8.53
N MET A 477 -9.55 13.07 -7.78
CA MET A 477 -8.70 13.42 -6.64
C MET A 477 -7.44 14.20 -7.07
N LEU A 478 -6.78 13.80 -8.17
CA LEU A 478 -5.62 14.53 -8.68
C LEU A 478 -6.00 15.96 -9.12
N LEU A 479 -7.15 16.13 -9.77
CA LEU A 479 -7.70 17.44 -10.13
C LEU A 479 -7.98 18.30 -8.89
N VAL A 480 -8.51 17.71 -7.80
CA VAL A 480 -8.66 18.40 -6.51
C VAL A 480 -7.30 18.86 -5.96
N PHE A 481 -6.27 18.02 -6.03
CA PHE A 481 -4.93 18.39 -5.56
C PHE A 481 -4.29 19.51 -6.40
N LEU A 482 -4.60 19.54 -7.69
CA LEU A 482 -4.22 20.62 -8.62
C LEU A 482 -5.13 21.85 -8.53
N HIS A 483 -6.15 21.85 -7.66
CA HIS A 483 -7.14 22.92 -7.53
C HIS A 483 -7.94 23.21 -8.82
N ARG A 484 -8.07 22.20 -9.70
CA ARG A 484 -8.90 22.21 -10.92
C ARG A 484 -10.35 21.89 -10.58
N PHE A 485 -10.94 22.73 -9.73
CA PHE A 485 -12.18 22.40 -9.03
C PHE A 485 -13.39 22.27 -9.95
N GLU A 486 -13.49 23.05 -11.03
CA GLU A 486 -14.62 22.93 -11.97
C GLU A 486 -14.66 21.53 -12.61
N ARG A 487 -13.58 21.15 -13.29
CA ARG A 487 -13.46 19.83 -13.93
C ARG A 487 -13.64 18.70 -12.91
N ALA A 488 -13.02 18.81 -11.73
CA ALA A 488 -13.18 17.82 -10.68
C ALA A 488 -14.65 17.62 -10.30
N ALA A 489 -15.42 18.71 -10.14
CA ALA A 489 -16.83 18.64 -9.78
C ALA A 489 -17.69 17.97 -10.87
N GLU A 490 -17.46 18.33 -12.13
CA GLU A 490 -18.14 17.74 -13.29
C GLU A 490 -17.86 16.24 -13.42
N GLU A 491 -16.60 15.84 -13.20
CA GLU A 491 -16.19 14.44 -13.25
C GLU A 491 -16.75 13.64 -12.06
N PHE A 492 -16.79 14.18 -10.84
CA PHE A 492 -17.44 13.51 -9.71
C PHE A 492 -18.94 13.28 -9.95
N ILE A 493 -19.64 14.24 -10.55
CA ILE A 493 -21.04 14.07 -10.94
C ILE A 493 -21.18 12.99 -12.01
N SER A 494 -20.25 12.95 -12.98
CA SER A 494 -20.25 11.95 -14.04
C SER A 494 -19.93 10.55 -13.53
N LEU A 495 -19.04 10.43 -12.54
CA LEU A 495 -18.65 9.18 -11.89
C LEU A 495 -19.86 8.45 -11.29
N MET A 496 -20.86 9.18 -10.79
CA MET A 496 -22.10 8.59 -10.26
C MET A 496 -22.87 7.75 -11.29
N LYS A 497 -22.65 7.97 -12.59
CA LYS A 497 -23.30 7.20 -13.67
C LYS A 497 -22.66 5.83 -13.89
N VAL A 498 -21.40 5.66 -13.51
CA VAL A 498 -20.59 4.45 -13.79
C VAL A 498 -20.11 3.73 -12.53
N ASN A 499 -20.15 4.40 -11.37
CA ASN A 499 -19.76 3.83 -10.09
C ASN A 499 -20.88 3.95 -9.05
N SER A 500 -21.01 2.94 -8.19
CA SER A 500 -22.10 2.83 -7.23
C SER A 500 -21.69 2.93 -5.75
N TYR A 501 -20.44 3.32 -5.45
CA TYR A 501 -19.87 3.32 -4.09
C TYR A 501 -20.57 4.30 -3.13
N SER A 502 -20.34 5.61 -3.25
CA SER A 502 -21.03 6.62 -2.42
C SER A 502 -21.39 7.87 -3.23
N HIS A 503 -22.60 7.83 -3.76
CA HIS A 503 -23.22 8.96 -4.48
C HIS A 503 -23.35 10.21 -3.61
N ALA A 504 -23.59 10.04 -2.30
CA ALA A 504 -23.60 11.15 -1.35
C ALA A 504 -22.23 11.81 -1.23
N LEU A 505 -21.16 11.02 -1.15
CA LEU A 505 -19.79 11.52 -1.09
C LEU A 505 -19.40 12.23 -2.39
N TYR A 506 -19.66 11.64 -3.56
CA TYR A 506 -19.34 12.26 -4.85
C TYR A 506 -20.07 13.58 -5.06
N MET A 507 -21.35 13.64 -4.70
CA MET A 507 -22.12 14.88 -4.75
C MET A 507 -21.58 15.93 -3.77
N TYR A 508 -21.12 15.51 -2.58
CA TYR A 508 -20.49 16.41 -1.61
C TYR A 508 -19.13 16.93 -2.10
N PHE A 509 -18.30 16.08 -2.72
CA PHE A 509 -17.06 16.49 -3.39
C PHE A 509 -17.34 17.56 -4.45
N ALA A 510 -18.31 17.33 -5.33
CA ALA A 510 -18.69 18.29 -6.36
C ALA A 510 -19.14 19.64 -5.75
N GLY A 511 -19.99 19.60 -4.71
CA GLY A 511 -20.42 20.81 -4.00
C GLY A 511 -19.28 21.56 -3.32
N ALA A 512 -18.34 20.83 -2.72
CA ALA A 512 -17.15 21.41 -2.08
C ALA A 512 -16.17 22.02 -3.12
N CYS A 513 -16.02 21.39 -4.28
CA CYS A 513 -15.23 21.92 -5.38
C CYS A 513 -15.84 23.22 -5.94
N TYR A 514 -17.14 23.22 -6.26
CA TYR A 514 -17.81 24.44 -6.73
C TYR A 514 -17.80 25.56 -5.69
N LEU A 515 -17.87 25.22 -4.40
CA LEU A 515 -17.73 26.21 -3.32
C LEU A 515 -16.35 26.88 -3.35
N GLU A 516 -15.27 26.12 -3.50
CA GLU A 516 -13.93 26.72 -3.58
C GLU A 516 -13.71 27.45 -4.90
N ALA A 517 -14.26 26.97 -6.01
CA ALA A 517 -14.27 27.73 -7.27
C ALA A 517 -14.94 29.11 -7.09
N TYR A 518 -16.10 29.16 -6.42
CA TYR A 518 -16.76 30.41 -6.06
C TYR A 518 -15.89 31.31 -5.16
N ARG A 519 -15.25 30.75 -4.12
CA ARG A 519 -14.35 31.50 -3.22
C ARG A 519 -13.10 32.02 -3.93
N MET A 520 -12.55 31.26 -4.88
CA MET A 520 -11.46 31.71 -5.75
C MET A 520 -11.90 32.91 -6.60
N CYS A 521 -13.10 32.86 -7.19
CA CYS A 521 -13.66 34.01 -7.90
C CYS A 521 -13.84 35.24 -7.01
N GLU A 522 -14.28 35.05 -5.75
CA GLU A 522 -14.45 36.15 -4.79
C GLU A 522 -13.14 36.79 -4.32
N THR A 523 -12.11 35.96 -4.16
CA THR A 523 -10.81 36.39 -3.64
C THR A 523 -9.86 36.87 -4.73
N GLY A 524 -10.09 36.44 -5.99
CA GLY A 524 -9.14 36.63 -7.08
C GLY A 524 -7.90 35.75 -6.98
N LEU A 525 -7.94 34.69 -6.16
CA LEU A 525 -6.82 33.77 -5.98
C LEU A 525 -6.88 32.67 -7.03
N PHE A 526 -5.98 32.75 -8.01
CA PHE A 526 -5.82 31.75 -9.06
C PHE A 526 -4.37 31.29 -9.15
N LEU A 527 -4.15 30.06 -9.63
CA LEU A 527 -2.81 29.60 -9.98
C LEU A 527 -2.29 30.35 -11.22
N PRO A 528 -0.98 30.64 -11.31
CA PRO A 528 -0.37 31.25 -12.49
C PRO A 528 -0.64 30.45 -13.77
N GLU A 529 -0.63 31.10 -14.94
CA GLU A 529 -0.72 30.42 -16.24
C GLU A 529 0.43 29.41 -16.41
N ASP A 530 0.08 28.20 -16.84
CA ASP A 530 1.07 27.18 -17.17
C ASP A 530 1.79 27.59 -18.45
N LYS A 531 3.05 27.16 -18.58
CA LYS A 531 3.87 27.46 -19.76
C LYS A 531 3.25 26.95 -21.07
N ASP A 532 2.40 25.93 -20.98
CA ASP A 532 1.73 25.29 -22.12
C ASP A 532 0.45 26.03 -22.57
N GLY A 533 0.01 27.06 -21.84
CA GLY A 533 -1.18 27.84 -22.19
C GLY A 533 -2.52 27.10 -22.08
N ASP A 534 -2.54 25.89 -21.51
CA ASP A 534 -3.77 25.12 -21.31
C ASP A 534 -4.58 25.70 -20.14
N THR A 535 -5.70 26.35 -20.48
CA THR A 535 -6.64 26.93 -19.52
C THR A 535 -7.89 26.08 -19.35
N HIS A 536 -8.02 24.92 -20.01
CA HIS A 536 -9.29 24.21 -20.15
C HIS A 536 -9.88 23.72 -18.82
N ASP A 537 -9.03 23.53 -17.80
CA ASP A 537 -9.46 22.93 -16.51
C ASP A 537 -9.46 23.92 -15.33
N ARG A 538 -9.31 25.22 -15.61
CA ARG A 538 -9.18 26.26 -14.58
C ARG A 538 -10.53 26.83 -14.20
N VAL A 539 -10.63 27.31 -12.95
CA VAL A 539 -11.78 28.08 -12.48
C VAL A 539 -11.94 29.33 -13.35
N ASP A 540 -13.08 29.46 -14.02
CA ASP A 540 -13.45 30.63 -14.83
C ASP A 540 -14.06 31.73 -13.95
N PRO A 541 -13.39 32.90 -13.80
CA PRO A 541 -13.93 34.02 -13.03
C PRO A 541 -15.32 34.49 -13.49
N LYS A 542 -15.69 34.27 -14.76
CA LYS A 542 -16.99 34.65 -15.32
C LYS A 542 -18.13 33.77 -14.84
N LYS A 543 -17.83 32.55 -14.37
CA LYS A 543 -18.81 31.58 -13.87
C LYS A 543 -19.08 31.70 -12.36
N LYS A 544 -18.62 32.77 -11.71
CA LYS A 544 -18.77 32.97 -10.25
C LYS A 544 -20.19 32.65 -9.73
N GLU A 545 -21.23 33.25 -10.31
CA GLU A 545 -22.61 33.03 -9.84
C GLU A 545 -23.12 31.62 -10.16
N GLU A 546 -22.65 31.02 -11.26
CA GLU A 546 -22.95 29.64 -11.60
C GLU A 546 -22.34 28.67 -10.58
N TYR A 547 -21.06 28.85 -10.22
CA TYR A 547 -20.42 28.05 -9.17
C TYR A 547 -21.13 28.18 -7.82
N LYS A 548 -21.58 29.38 -7.46
CA LYS A 548 -22.38 29.60 -6.23
C LYS A 548 -23.66 28.75 -6.24
N MET A 549 -24.42 28.78 -7.34
CA MET A 549 -25.65 28.00 -7.49
C MET A 549 -25.39 26.50 -7.52
N LEU A 550 -24.36 26.05 -8.23
CA LEU A 550 -24.00 24.64 -8.34
C LEU A 550 -23.52 24.09 -6.99
N ALA A 551 -22.71 24.85 -6.25
CA ALA A 551 -22.30 24.50 -4.89
C ALA A 551 -23.52 24.32 -3.98
N GLU A 552 -24.47 25.25 -4.01
CA GLU A 552 -25.66 25.19 -3.14
C GLU A 552 -26.52 23.98 -3.48
N LYS A 553 -26.75 23.76 -4.78
CA LYS A 553 -27.48 22.60 -5.29
C LYS A 553 -26.85 21.29 -4.84
N CYS A 554 -25.55 21.11 -5.07
CA CYS A 554 -24.83 19.88 -4.73
C CYS A 554 -24.82 19.63 -3.21
N LEU A 555 -24.54 20.65 -2.41
CA LEU A 555 -24.50 20.53 -0.94
C LEU A 555 -25.89 20.20 -0.35
N LEU A 556 -26.98 20.68 -0.95
CA LEU A 556 -28.35 20.33 -0.55
C LEU A 556 -28.76 18.92 -1.00
N GLU A 557 -28.21 18.42 -2.11
CA GLU A 557 -28.55 17.10 -2.66
C GLU A 557 -27.77 15.97 -2.00
N ALA A 558 -26.49 16.17 -1.68
CA ALA A 558 -25.63 15.18 -1.03
C ALA A 558 -26.28 14.46 0.17
N PRO A 559 -26.87 15.14 1.18
CA PRO A 559 -27.48 14.46 2.32
C PRO A 559 -28.72 13.61 1.95
N LYS A 560 -29.41 13.91 0.84
CA LYS A 560 -30.55 13.11 0.35
C LYS A 560 -30.13 11.80 -0.28
N LEU A 561 -28.84 11.63 -0.57
CA LEU A 561 -28.27 10.43 -1.17
C LEU A 561 -27.70 9.46 -0.11
N ILE A 562 -27.59 9.89 1.14
CA ILE A 562 -27.02 9.09 2.24
C ILE A 562 -27.85 7.83 2.47
N GLY A 563 -27.17 6.70 2.64
CA GLY A 563 -27.79 5.41 2.92
C GLY A 563 -28.60 4.82 1.77
N LYS A 564 -28.68 5.47 0.60
CA LYS A 564 -29.22 4.87 -0.64
C LYS A 564 -28.34 3.72 -1.13
N LYS A 565 -27.05 3.80 -0.84
CA LYS A 565 -26.09 2.71 -0.99
C LYS A 565 -25.58 2.40 0.40
N LYS A 566 -25.81 1.18 0.86
CA LYS A 566 -25.28 0.69 2.12
C LYS A 566 -23.99 -0.04 1.80
N PHE A 567 -22.93 0.28 2.50
CA PHE A 567 -21.75 -0.58 2.57
C PHE A 567 -21.75 -1.20 3.95
N MET A 568 -21.68 -2.50 4.00
CA MET A 568 -21.77 -3.23 5.24
C MET A 568 -23.05 -2.93 6.10
N ALA A 569 -24.23 -2.70 5.48
CA ALA A 569 -25.55 -2.34 6.06
C ALA A 569 -25.52 -1.14 6.98
N ARG A 570 -24.39 -0.45 7.02
CA ARG A 570 -24.10 0.73 7.79
C ARG A 570 -23.99 1.90 6.84
N ILE A 571 -24.26 3.09 7.37
CA ILE A 571 -23.90 4.32 6.69
C ILE A 571 -22.37 4.35 6.61
N LEU A 572 -21.86 4.54 5.40
CA LEU A 572 -20.43 4.66 5.13
C LEU A 572 -19.79 5.72 6.06
N PRO A 573 -18.56 5.51 6.58
CA PRO A 573 -17.91 6.49 7.45
C PRO A 573 -17.89 7.91 6.88
N PHE A 574 -17.64 8.05 5.58
CA PHE A 574 -17.68 9.35 4.90
C PHE A 574 -19.08 9.96 4.79
N GLU A 575 -20.13 9.14 4.70
CA GLU A 575 -21.50 9.66 4.69
C GLU A 575 -21.92 10.19 6.08
N LYS A 576 -21.39 9.61 7.16
CA LYS A 576 -21.55 10.16 8.52
C LYS A 576 -20.91 11.55 8.62
N PHE A 577 -19.68 11.69 8.10
CA PHE A 577 -18.97 12.96 8.01
C PHE A 577 -19.78 14.00 7.20
N VAL A 578 -20.27 13.63 6.00
CA VAL A 578 -21.10 14.51 5.16
C VAL A 578 -22.36 14.97 5.91
N ASN A 579 -23.07 14.06 6.58
CA ASN A 579 -24.27 14.40 7.35
C ASN A 579 -23.97 15.38 8.47
N ARG A 580 -22.87 15.18 9.21
CA ARG A 580 -22.46 16.05 10.31
C ARG A 580 -22.15 17.46 9.81
N LYS A 581 -21.30 17.58 8.78
CA LYS A 581 -20.96 18.86 8.17
C LYS A 581 -22.18 19.59 7.63
N PHE A 582 -23.10 18.87 6.99
CA PHE A 582 -24.35 19.46 6.52
C PHE A 582 -25.22 20.00 7.67
N LYS A 583 -25.35 19.25 8.77
CA LYS A 583 -26.08 19.71 9.96
C LYS A 583 -25.48 20.98 10.57
N GLU A 584 -24.15 21.08 10.63
CA GLU A 584 -23.45 22.28 11.10
C GLU A 584 -23.77 23.51 10.23
N ILE A 585 -23.76 23.35 8.89
CA ILE A 585 -24.11 24.42 7.94
C ILE A 585 -25.56 24.87 8.14
N ILE A 586 -26.50 23.93 8.25
CA ILE A 586 -27.93 24.25 8.43
C ILE A 586 -28.19 24.91 9.78
N GLN A 587 -27.53 24.47 10.83
CA GLN A 587 -27.64 25.10 12.15
C GLN A 587 -27.15 26.55 12.10
N ARG A 588 -25.99 26.78 11.48
CA ARG A 588 -25.44 28.13 11.31
C ARG A 588 -26.33 29.03 10.45
N LYS A 589 -26.95 28.48 9.40
CA LYS A 589 -27.94 29.19 8.59
C LYS A 589 -29.12 29.68 9.41
N LYS A 590 -29.60 28.89 10.38
CA LYS A 590 -30.68 29.30 11.29
C LYS A 590 -30.24 30.41 12.25
N GLU A 591 -29.02 30.33 12.77
CA GLU A 591 -28.47 31.30 13.73
C GLU A 591 -28.13 32.65 13.11
N THR A 592 -27.57 32.63 11.89
CA THR A 592 -27.05 33.84 11.22
C THR A 592 -28.01 34.44 10.20
N GLN A 593 -29.00 33.65 9.72
CA GLN A 593 -29.90 34.00 8.62
C GLN A 593 -29.18 34.31 7.29
N LEU A 594 -27.91 33.93 7.15
CA LEU A 594 -27.14 34.08 5.92
C LEU A 594 -27.56 33.05 4.84
N PRO A 595 -27.25 33.29 3.55
CA PRO A 595 -27.36 32.28 2.51
C PRO A 595 -26.57 31.01 2.85
N LEU A 596 -26.98 29.85 2.30
CA LEU A 596 -26.37 28.55 2.64
C LEU A 596 -24.84 28.54 2.39
N ILE A 597 -24.44 29.06 1.23
CA ILE A 597 -23.03 29.13 0.81
C ILE A 597 -22.17 29.95 1.77
N ASP A 598 -22.73 31.06 2.27
CA ASP A 598 -22.02 31.95 3.20
C ASP A 598 -21.99 31.40 4.63
N CYS A 599 -22.71 30.29 4.91
CA CYS A 599 -22.69 29.56 6.18
C CYS A 599 -21.65 28.43 6.22
N VAL A 600 -21.00 28.12 5.09
CA VAL A 600 -19.96 27.09 5.05
C VAL A 600 -18.69 27.62 5.71
N GLY A 601 -18.18 26.85 6.68
CA GLY A 601 -16.96 27.17 7.42
C GLY A 601 -15.69 26.84 6.63
N THR A 602 -14.68 26.39 7.37
CA THR A 602 -13.39 25.92 6.84
C THR A 602 -13.61 24.99 5.66
N SER A 603 -12.78 25.15 4.63
CA SER A 603 -12.94 24.53 3.32
C SER A 603 -13.16 23.01 3.38
N PRO A 604 -14.36 22.50 3.01
CA PRO A 604 -14.63 21.06 3.05
C PRO A 604 -13.77 20.26 2.08
N ILE A 605 -13.41 20.83 0.92
CA ILE A 605 -12.58 20.11 -0.06
C ILE A 605 -11.14 19.90 0.45
N HIS A 606 -10.64 20.80 1.31
CA HIS A 606 -9.33 20.67 1.92
C HIS A 606 -9.31 19.65 3.07
N GLU A 607 -10.42 19.46 3.79
CA GLU A 607 -10.61 18.31 4.69
C GLU A 607 -10.62 17.00 3.88
N LEU A 608 -11.40 16.95 2.79
CA LEU A 608 -11.45 15.77 1.91
C LEU A 608 -10.10 15.45 1.27
N ALA A 609 -9.34 16.47 0.86
CA ALA A 609 -8.00 16.30 0.30
C ALA A 609 -7.05 15.65 1.32
N TYR A 610 -7.16 16.00 2.61
CA TYR A 610 -6.38 15.34 3.67
C TYR A 610 -6.69 13.84 3.76
N PHE A 611 -7.97 13.44 3.71
CA PHE A 611 -8.38 12.03 3.83
C PHE A 611 -7.88 11.11 2.71
N TRP A 612 -7.42 11.67 1.58
CA TRP A 612 -6.80 10.96 0.45
C TRP A 612 -5.35 11.37 0.23
N ASN A 613 -4.65 11.77 1.29
CA ASN A 613 -3.20 12.06 1.27
C ASN A 613 -2.80 13.18 0.30
N GLY A 614 -3.69 14.14 0.03
CA GLY A 614 -3.51 15.18 -0.97
C GLY A 614 -2.31 16.10 -0.70
N TYR A 615 -2.13 16.54 0.55
CA TYR A 615 -1.04 17.45 0.93
C TYR A 615 0.36 16.86 0.71
N ASN A 616 0.51 15.53 0.77
CA ASN A 616 1.78 14.88 0.48
C ASN A 616 2.10 14.87 -1.03
N ARG A 617 1.08 15.03 -1.89
CA ARG A 617 1.18 14.97 -3.36
C ARG A 617 1.13 16.34 -4.02
N MET A 618 0.46 17.32 -3.41
CA MET A 618 0.30 18.68 -3.96
C MET A 618 1.64 19.33 -4.30
N PRO A 619 1.78 19.99 -5.46
CA PRO A 619 2.97 20.75 -5.79
C PRO A 619 3.03 22.02 -4.94
N GLU A 620 4.20 22.67 -4.90
CA GLU A 620 4.46 23.81 -4.02
C GLU A 620 3.47 24.98 -4.22
N ASN A 621 3.14 25.31 -5.47
CA ASN A 621 2.18 26.37 -5.80
C ASN A 621 0.78 26.06 -5.25
N CYS A 622 0.34 24.80 -5.33
CA CYS A 622 -0.93 24.34 -4.80
C CYS A 622 -0.94 24.38 -3.27
N LEU A 623 0.13 23.95 -2.60
CA LEU A 623 0.25 24.05 -1.13
C LEU A 623 0.18 25.50 -0.64
N ARG A 624 0.84 26.42 -1.34
CA ARG A 624 0.78 27.86 -1.04
C ARG A 624 -0.62 28.41 -1.25
N LEU A 625 -1.31 28.00 -2.31
CA LEU A 625 -2.70 28.39 -2.56
C LEU A 625 -3.63 27.81 -1.49
N SER A 626 -3.48 26.54 -1.09
CA SER A 626 -4.27 25.90 -0.03
C SER A 626 -4.19 26.68 1.28
N ILE A 627 -3.00 27.15 1.68
CA ILE A 627 -2.83 28.01 2.88
C ILE A 627 -3.71 29.26 2.78
N LYS A 628 -3.75 29.92 1.61
CA LYS A 628 -4.54 31.13 1.37
C LYS A 628 -6.04 30.86 1.33
N LEU A 629 -6.47 29.80 0.65
CA LEU A 629 -7.89 29.42 0.57
C LEU A 629 -8.42 29.02 1.95
N LEU A 630 -7.65 28.26 2.73
CA LEU A 630 -7.98 27.95 4.12
C LEU A 630 -8.17 29.22 4.98
N GLY A 631 -7.38 30.26 4.70
CA GLY A 631 -7.48 31.57 5.35
C GLY A 631 -8.79 32.34 5.10
N TYR A 632 -9.63 31.93 4.15
CA TYR A 632 -10.90 32.59 3.81
C TYR A 632 -11.82 32.74 5.02
N ASN A 633 -11.89 31.72 5.89
CA ASN A 633 -12.80 31.66 7.03
C ASN A 633 -12.21 32.21 8.34
N ALA A 634 -10.99 32.77 8.32
CA ALA A 634 -10.40 33.35 9.51
C ALA A 634 -11.30 34.47 10.09
N SER A 635 -11.58 34.42 11.40
CA SER A 635 -12.36 35.48 12.08
C SER A 635 -11.59 36.76 12.32
N ARG A 636 -10.27 36.65 12.41
CA ARG A 636 -9.35 37.73 12.79
C ARG A 636 -8.10 37.62 11.93
N ILE A 637 -7.44 38.75 11.74
CA ILE A 637 -6.16 38.83 11.04
C ILE A 637 -5.08 38.83 12.12
N ILE A 638 -4.50 37.67 12.40
CA ILE A 638 -3.40 37.49 13.36
C ILE A 638 -2.08 37.37 12.58
N ASP A 639 -2.06 36.50 11.57
CA ASP A 639 -0.93 36.32 10.65
C ASP A 639 -1.42 36.52 9.21
N PRO A 640 -1.11 37.66 8.54
CA PRO A 640 -1.51 37.91 7.16
C PRO A 640 -1.00 36.89 6.12
N GLU A 641 -0.01 36.05 6.48
CA GLU A 641 0.36 34.93 5.63
C GLU A 641 -0.68 33.80 5.64
N LEU A 642 -1.41 33.63 6.76
CA LEU A 642 -2.35 32.54 7.01
C LEU A 642 -3.81 33.00 6.99
N ASP A 643 -4.10 34.20 7.48
CA ASP A 643 -5.44 34.78 7.58
C ASP A 643 -5.67 35.69 6.36
N LEU A 644 -6.62 35.31 5.50
CA LEU A 644 -6.80 35.99 4.23
C LEU A 644 -7.45 37.36 4.44
N VAL A 645 -6.76 38.41 3.99
CA VAL A 645 -7.22 39.80 4.08
C VAL A 645 -7.84 40.22 2.77
N ASN A 646 -9.05 40.77 2.82
CA ASN A 646 -9.68 41.37 1.66
C ASN A 646 -8.99 42.70 1.35
N PRO A 647 -8.29 42.83 0.20
CA PRO A 647 -7.51 44.02 -0.12
C PRO A 647 -8.39 45.27 -0.32
N LYS A 648 -9.69 45.10 -0.61
CA LYS A 648 -10.64 46.20 -0.80
C LYS A 648 -11.15 46.77 0.52
N THR A 649 -11.26 45.95 1.57
CA THR A 649 -11.89 46.35 2.84
C THR A 649 -10.93 46.37 4.02
N GLY A 650 -9.75 45.74 3.90
CA GLY A 650 -8.81 45.52 5.00
C GLY A 650 -9.32 44.55 6.08
N LYS A 651 -10.46 43.88 5.85
CA LYS A 651 -11.10 42.95 6.79
C LYS A 651 -10.96 41.50 6.31
N THR A 652 -11.36 40.55 7.15
CA THR A 652 -11.46 39.13 6.79
C THR A 652 -12.54 38.89 5.73
N TYR A 653 -12.42 37.80 4.97
CA TYR A 653 -13.46 37.37 4.03
C TYR A 653 -14.65 36.67 4.72
N SER A 654 -14.46 36.14 5.94
CA SER A 654 -15.51 35.41 6.65
C SER A 654 -16.77 36.27 6.89
N SER A 655 -17.94 35.70 6.59
CA SER A 655 -19.25 36.33 6.82
C SER A 655 -19.77 36.14 8.25
N PHE A 656 -19.11 35.30 9.05
CA PHE A 656 -19.50 34.99 10.43
C PHE A 656 -18.27 34.72 11.32
N ALA A 657 -18.48 34.71 12.63
CA ALA A 657 -17.44 34.35 13.59
C ALA A 657 -17.15 32.83 13.54
N GLU A 658 -15.96 32.48 13.07
CA GLU A 658 -15.37 31.14 13.12
C GLU A 658 -15.47 30.57 14.53
N THR A 659 -16.00 29.35 14.65
CA THR A 659 -15.98 28.64 15.92
C THR A 659 -14.57 28.16 16.22
N ARG A 660 -14.28 27.90 17.50
CA ARG A 660 -13.00 27.32 17.92
C ARG A 660 -12.64 26.07 17.11
N GLU A 661 -13.61 25.18 16.88
CA GLU A 661 -13.42 23.94 16.13
C GLU A 661 -13.05 24.18 14.65
N GLN A 662 -13.71 25.12 13.97
CA GLN A 662 -13.38 25.47 12.58
C GLN A 662 -11.97 26.05 12.47
N GLY A 663 -11.57 26.90 13.43
CA GLY A 663 -10.22 27.43 13.53
C GLY A 663 -9.17 26.34 13.75
N MET A 664 -9.46 25.34 14.59
CA MET A 664 -8.57 24.20 14.78
C MET A 664 -8.38 23.36 13.50
N ILE A 665 -9.45 23.12 12.71
CA ILE A 665 -9.33 22.44 11.42
C ILE A 665 -8.42 23.25 10.49
N ARG A 666 -8.70 24.55 10.36
CA ARG A 666 -7.94 25.46 9.49
C ARG A 666 -6.46 25.46 9.85
N ASN A 667 -6.14 25.66 11.13
CA ASN A 667 -4.77 25.68 11.64
C ASN A 667 -4.07 24.32 11.47
N THR A 668 -4.78 23.21 11.66
CA THR A 668 -4.22 21.86 11.39
C THR A 668 -3.81 21.73 9.92
N LEU A 669 -4.72 22.03 8.98
CA LEU A 669 -4.43 21.91 7.55
C LEU A 669 -3.37 22.91 7.05
N GLN A 670 -3.35 24.12 7.61
CA GLN A 670 -2.29 25.11 7.34
C GLN A 670 -0.94 24.66 7.89
N SER A 671 -0.89 24.07 9.09
CA SER A 671 0.35 23.52 9.66
C SER A 671 0.92 22.40 8.81
N ILE A 672 0.08 21.49 8.31
CA ILE A 672 0.49 20.41 7.40
C ILE A 672 1.07 21.00 6.12
N SER A 673 0.40 22.00 5.54
CA SER A 673 0.90 22.69 4.34
C SER A 673 2.27 23.34 4.57
N LEU A 674 2.45 24.01 5.72
CA LEU A 674 3.73 24.62 6.11
C LEU A 674 4.82 23.56 6.30
N ARG A 675 4.52 22.41 6.92
CA ARG A 675 5.43 21.26 7.06
C ARG A 675 5.91 20.78 5.70
N ARG A 676 4.99 20.64 4.74
CA ARG A 676 5.29 20.21 3.37
C ARG A 676 6.11 21.24 2.58
N LEU A 677 5.94 22.52 2.87
CA LEU A 677 6.77 23.61 2.34
C LEU A 677 8.13 23.75 3.05
N GLY A 678 8.47 22.87 4.00
CA GLY A 678 9.70 22.94 4.78
C GLY A 678 9.75 24.04 5.85
N LYS A 679 8.63 24.74 6.09
CA LYS A 679 8.50 25.78 7.13
C LYS A 679 8.14 25.14 8.48
N LEU A 680 9.04 24.31 9.00
CA LEU A 680 8.77 23.42 10.14
C LEU A 680 8.39 24.18 11.42
N GLU A 681 9.18 25.17 11.82
CA GLU A 681 8.99 25.92 13.06
C GLU A 681 7.68 26.72 13.04
N LYS A 682 7.40 27.36 11.89
CA LYS A 682 6.14 28.09 11.69
C LYS A 682 4.95 27.14 11.71
N GLY A 683 5.05 26.00 11.02
CA GLY A 683 4.00 24.97 11.02
C GLY A 683 3.71 24.44 12.42
N MET A 684 4.76 24.10 13.18
CA MET A 684 4.62 23.61 14.54
C MET A 684 3.99 24.67 15.46
N LYS A 685 4.41 25.93 15.35
CA LYS A 685 3.81 27.03 16.12
C LYS A 685 2.31 27.18 15.86
N VAL A 686 1.89 27.13 14.59
CA VAL A 686 0.47 27.19 14.21
C VAL A 686 -0.32 26.02 14.80
N LEU A 687 0.26 24.82 14.83
CA LEU A 687 -0.36 23.65 15.44
C LEU A 687 -0.47 23.80 16.96
N ASP A 688 0.60 24.22 17.61
CA ASP A 688 0.69 24.35 19.07
C ASP A 688 -0.27 25.42 19.60
N GLU A 689 -0.21 26.63 19.03
CA GLU A 689 -0.99 27.79 19.49
C GLU A 689 -2.41 27.81 18.94
N GLY A 690 -2.64 27.19 17.78
CA GLY A 690 -3.93 27.21 17.08
C GLY A 690 -4.78 25.97 17.30
N VAL A 691 -4.21 24.89 17.87
CA VAL A 691 -4.89 23.59 18.06
C VAL A 691 -4.57 22.99 19.41
N LEU A 692 -3.29 22.71 19.71
CA LEU A 692 -2.93 21.93 20.89
C LEU A 692 -3.29 22.66 22.19
N CYS A 693 -3.14 23.98 22.24
CA CYS A 693 -3.53 24.80 23.38
C CYS A 693 -5.02 24.66 23.77
N TYR A 694 -5.88 24.25 22.85
CA TYR A 694 -7.31 24.06 23.10
C TYR A 694 -7.69 22.64 23.52
N ILE A 695 -6.80 21.66 23.31
CA ILE A 695 -7.04 20.27 23.69
C ILE A 695 -6.29 19.87 24.96
N THR A 696 -5.32 20.65 25.43
CA THR A 696 -4.54 20.41 26.65
C THR A 696 -5.07 21.23 27.83
N GLU A 697 -5.09 20.65 29.04
CA GLU A 697 -5.59 21.33 30.26
C GLU A 697 -4.80 22.60 30.61
N SER A 698 -3.47 22.58 30.47
CA SER A 698 -2.60 23.71 30.78
C SER A 698 -2.58 24.82 29.71
N GLY A 699 -3.22 24.58 28.56
CA GLY A 699 -3.17 25.47 27.40
C GLY A 699 -1.82 25.50 26.68
N ARG A 700 -0.95 24.50 26.91
CA ARG A 700 0.38 24.39 26.30
C ARG A 700 0.55 23.03 25.61
N ALA A 701 1.28 23.03 24.49
CA ALA A 701 1.61 21.81 23.76
C ALA A 701 2.63 20.94 24.52
N ASP A 702 2.15 20.19 25.51
CA ASP A 702 2.97 19.33 26.36
C ASP A 702 2.49 17.86 26.27
N PRO A 703 3.37 16.90 25.92
CA PRO A 703 3.01 15.50 25.79
C PRO A 703 2.66 14.82 27.13
N HIS A 704 2.97 15.41 28.28
CA HIS A 704 2.60 14.88 29.60
C HIS A 704 1.31 15.48 30.17
N ASP A 705 0.79 16.54 29.54
CA ASP A 705 -0.43 17.19 30.01
C ASP A 705 -1.69 16.38 29.73
N LYS A 706 -2.74 16.55 30.54
CA LYS A 706 -4.02 15.90 30.32
C LYS A 706 -4.75 16.53 29.12
N LEU A 707 -5.49 15.69 28.40
CA LEU A 707 -6.25 16.11 27.21
C LEU A 707 -7.74 16.22 27.53
N PHE A 708 -8.37 17.31 27.08
CA PHE A 708 -9.83 17.43 27.04
C PHE A 708 -10.40 16.46 26.01
N LYS A 709 -11.40 15.67 26.39
CA LYS A 709 -12.07 14.74 25.48
C LYS A 709 -13.15 15.46 24.67
N LEU A 710 -12.73 16.07 23.57
CA LEU A 710 -13.59 16.75 22.60
C LEU A 710 -14.19 15.74 21.59
N SER A 711 -15.42 15.99 21.12
CA SER A 711 -16.19 15.07 20.28
C SER A 711 -16.85 15.70 19.05
N GLU A 712 -16.73 17.01 18.91
CA GLU A 712 -17.32 17.82 17.85
C GLU A 712 -16.78 17.41 16.47
N ASN A 713 -15.47 17.16 16.38
CA ASN A 713 -14.83 16.69 15.17
C ASN A 713 -13.85 15.53 15.43
N PRO A 714 -14.33 14.28 15.48
CA PRO A 714 -13.56 13.15 16.02
C PRO A 714 -12.27 12.82 15.27
N TRP A 715 -12.17 13.14 13.98
CA TRP A 715 -10.96 12.86 13.19
C TRP A 715 -9.83 13.86 13.47
N LEU A 716 -10.18 15.11 13.84
CA LEU A 716 -9.25 16.24 13.94
C LEU A 716 -8.22 16.06 15.06
N TYR A 717 -8.68 15.69 16.24
CA TYR A 717 -7.86 15.65 17.44
C TYR A 717 -6.73 14.59 17.39
N PRO A 718 -7.00 13.31 17.06
CA PRO A 718 -5.92 12.34 16.88
C PRO A 718 -5.00 12.69 15.71
N THR A 719 -5.52 13.37 14.67
CA THR A 719 -4.71 13.91 13.57
C THR A 719 -3.71 14.95 14.05
N ALA A 720 -4.15 15.95 14.81
CA ALA A 720 -3.27 17.01 15.32
C ALA A 720 -2.15 16.45 16.20
N LEU A 721 -2.46 15.46 17.04
CA LEU A 721 -1.48 14.76 17.89
C LEU A 721 -0.46 13.96 17.04
N TYR A 722 -0.92 13.28 15.99
CA TYR A 722 -0.05 12.55 15.06
C TYR A 722 0.88 13.52 14.29
N GLU A 723 0.34 14.63 13.78
CA GLU A 723 1.11 15.65 13.09
C GLU A 723 2.13 16.33 14.01
N LYS A 724 1.81 16.52 15.30
CA LYS A 724 2.78 17.01 16.29
C LYS A 724 3.95 16.04 16.44
N ALA A 725 3.70 14.74 16.52
CA ALA A 725 4.76 13.74 16.56
C ALA A 725 5.67 13.81 15.32
N LEU A 726 5.09 14.04 14.13
CA LEU A 726 5.84 14.23 12.88
C LEU A 726 6.69 15.50 12.89
N PHE A 727 6.18 16.62 13.45
CA PHE A 727 6.97 17.83 13.62
C PHE A 727 8.16 17.59 14.54
N CYS A 728 7.94 17.00 15.73
CA CYS A 728 9.02 16.66 16.66
C CYS A 728 10.10 15.81 15.99
N TRP A 729 9.68 14.78 15.24
CA TRP A 729 10.59 13.90 14.53
C TRP A 729 11.35 14.59 13.40
N LYS A 730 10.67 15.40 12.57
CA LYS A 730 11.34 16.12 11.47
C LYS A 730 12.35 17.15 11.96
N ILE A 731 12.09 17.79 13.10
CA ILE A 731 12.97 18.82 13.66
C ILE A 731 14.16 18.17 14.39
N ASN A 732 13.90 17.15 15.21
CA ASN A 732 14.91 16.63 16.15
C ASN A 732 15.50 15.26 15.74
N GLY A 733 14.93 14.57 14.76
CA GLY A 733 15.33 13.22 14.38
C GLY A 733 15.27 12.26 15.56
N VAL A 734 16.32 11.45 15.73
CA VAL A 734 16.46 10.49 16.85
C VAL A 734 16.39 11.19 18.21
N ALA A 735 16.90 12.41 18.34
CA ALA A 735 16.83 13.16 19.61
C ALA A 735 15.38 13.52 20.01
N GLY A 736 14.44 13.50 19.06
CA GLY A 736 13.01 13.68 19.31
C GLY A 736 12.23 12.38 19.47
N LEU A 737 12.88 11.22 19.55
CA LEU A 737 12.22 9.91 19.61
C LEU A 737 11.20 9.82 20.75
N GLN A 738 11.61 10.16 21.97
CA GLN A 738 10.74 10.11 23.15
C GLN A 738 9.51 11.01 22.98
N ASP A 739 9.73 12.27 22.60
CA ASP A 739 8.65 13.24 22.38
C ASP A 739 7.68 12.75 21.30
N SER A 740 8.20 12.27 20.17
CA SER A 740 7.39 11.70 19.09
C SER A 740 6.59 10.50 19.57
N MET A 741 7.18 9.60 20.36
CA MET A 741 6.50 8.43 20.93
C MET A 741 5.38 8.83 21.88
N ASP A 742 5.60 9.83 22.74
CA ASP A 742 4.58 10.29 23.68
C ASP A 742 3.39 10.92 22.96
N TRP A 743 3.64 11.72 21.92
CA TRP A 743 2.58 12.28 21.07
C TRP A 743 1.83 11.21 20.27
N LEU A 744 2.51 10.18 19.77
CA LEU A 744 1.89 9.05 19.09
C LEU A 744 1.01 8.23 20.04
N LYS A 745 1.50 7.91 21.24
CA LYS A 745 0.72 7.24 22.31
C LYS A 745 -0.51 8.07 22.67
N LYS A 746 -0.40 9.40 22.75
CA LYS A 746 -1.54 10.31 22.91
C LYS A 746 -2.52 10.23 21.74
N SER A 747 -2.05 10.27 20.49
CA SER A 747 -2.91 10.13 19.29
C SER A 747 -3.70 8.82 19.31
N GLN A 748 -3.05 7.70 19.64
CA GLN A 748 -3.68 6.39 19.73
C GLN A 748 -4.72 6.34 20.86
N SER A 749 -4.39 6.86 22.04
CA SER A 749 -5.29 6.83 23.20
C SER A 749 -6.50 7.77 23.07
N TYR A 750 -6.34 8.93 22.41
CA TYR A 750 -7.39 9.94 22.28
C TYR A 750 -8.57 9.44 21.44
N GLY A 751 -8.28 8.85 20.28
CA GLY A 751 -9.31 8.37 19.37
C GLY A 751 -10.06 7.14 19.89
N GLY A 752 -9.43 6.35 20.75
CA GLY A 752 -9.86 4.98 21.02
C GLY A 752 -9.81 4.12 19.76
N ASP A 753 -10.46 2.94 19.81
CA ASP A 753 -10.37 1.97 18.70
C ASP A 753 -11.25 2.32 17.48
N ASP A 754 -12.32 3.12 17.65
CA ASP A 754 -13.30 3.37 16.59
C ASP A 754 -14.00 4.74 16.69
N TYR A 755 -13.46 5.74 15.98
CA TYR A 755 -14.05 7.07 15.79
C TYR A 755 -14.34 7.34 14.30
N GLU A 756 -15.08 8.42 13.99
CA GLU A 756 -15.38 8.82 12.60
C GLU A 756 -14.08 8.99 11.81
N LEU A 757 -13.92 8.21 10.74
CA LEU A 757 -12.71 8.15 9.88
C LEU A 757 -11.43 7.69 10.61
N SER A 758 -11.56 6.89 11.67
CA SER A 758 -10.45 6.35 12.46
C SER A 758 -9.36 5.70 11.63
N THR A 759 -9.73 4.94 10.59
CA THR A 759 -8.80 4.22 9.70
C THR A 759 -7.82 5.14 8.96
N ARG A 760 -8.04 6.46 8.93
CA ARG A 760 -7.13 7.42 8.27
C ARG A 760 -5.91 7.77 9.11
N VAL A 761 -6.04 7.77 10.44
CA VAL A 761 -4.95 8.15 11.34
C VAL A 761 -4.58 7.03 12.31
N SER A 762 -5.53 6.24 12.82
CA SER A 762 -5.22 5.17 13.79
C SER A 762 -4.23 4.15 13.24
N MET A 763 -4.36 3.78 11.96
CA MET A 763 -3.45 2.87 11.26
C MET A 763 -2.05 3.49 11.13
N LYS A 764 -1.97 4.77 10.76
CA LYS A 764 -0.70 5.51 10.66
C LYS A 764 -0.01 5.64 12.02
N THR A 765 -0.76 6.02 13.05
CA THR A 765 -0.25 6.16 14.42
C THR A 765 0.28 4.83 14.92
N LYS A 766 -0.47 3.73 14.73
CA LYS A 766 0.02 2.40 15.09
C LYS A 766 1.31 2.05 14.33
N ALA A 767 1.30 2.16 13.01
CA ALA A 767 2.46 1.80 12.20
C ALA A 767 3.72 2.60 12.61
N ALA A 768 3.55 3.87 12.98
CA ALA A 768 4.62 4.70 13.52
C ALA A 768 5.08 4.25 14.92
N ILE A 769 4.16 3.92 15.84
CA ILE A 769 4.50 3.39 17.17
C ILE A 769 5.28 2.09 17.04
N ASP A 770 4.75 1.10 16.31
CA ASP A 770 5.38 -0.21 16.15
C ASP A 770 6.80 -0.10 15.56
N ARG A 771 7.09 0.99 14.82
CA ARG A 771 8.42 1.28 14.25
C ARG A 771 9.38 1.91 15.25
N LEU A 772 8.89 2.87 16.01
CA LEU A 772 9.70 3.63 16.97
C LEU A 772 9.85 2.91 18.31
N GLU A 773 8.93 2.01 18.67
CA GLU A 773 8.95 1.23 19.92
C GLU A 773 10.20 0.34 20.02
N ASP A 774 10.63 -0.23 18.89
CA ASP A 774 11.90 -0.96 18.81
C ASP A 774 13.10 -0.07 19.18
N LEU A 775 13.07 1.24 18.94
CA LEU A 775 14.16 2.16 19.31
C LEU A 775 14.05 2.68 20.75
N ASP A 776 12.82 2.83 21.27
CA ASP A 776 12.50 3.41 22.59
C ASP A 776 12.92 2.49 23.77
N PHE A 777 12.88 1.17 23.55
CA PHE A 777 13.12 0.16 24.59
C PHE A 777 14.56 0.17 25.14
N GLU A 778 15.57 0.48 24.32
CA GLU A 778 16.97 0.52 24.76
C GLU A 778 17.46 1.92 25.18
N SER A 779 16.81 3.03 24.77
CA SER A 779 17.09 4.34 25.40
C SER A 779 16.67 4.41 26.87
N SER A 780 15.82 3.46 27.28
CA SER A 780 15.29 3.32 28.64
C SER A 780 16.11 2.36 29.53
N ILE A 781 17.11 1.66 28.95
CA ILE A 781 18.06 0.76 29.64
C ILE A 781 19.39 1.50 29.78
#